data_AF-V9KHA4-F1
#
_entry.id   AF-V9KHA4-F1
#
_cell.length_a   1.000
_cell.length_b   1.000
_cell.length_c   1.000
_cell.angle_alpha   90.00
_cell.angle_beta   90.00
_cell.angle_gamma   90.00
#
_symmetry.space_group_name_H-M   'P 1'
#
loop_
_entity.id
_entity.type
_entity.pdbx_description
1 polymer ?
#
loop_
_entity_poly.entity_id
_entity_poly.type
_entity_poly.pdbx_seq_one_letter_code
_entity_poly.pdbx_strand_id
1 'polypeptide(L)'
;MNRAKTIKNTVTVNVELTAEQWKKKYEREKDKNKTLRNTIQWLENELNRWRKGESVPVDEQYDKEKNKEALEIVLANDKVEQTPAVKLTDAEKLKLDGEISKLYKQLDDKDEEINQQSQLVEKLKQQMLDQEELLASTRRDQDNTQSELNRLQAENDASKEEVKEVLQALEELAVNYDQKSQEVEDKTREFELLSDELSQKSATLSSIDAELQKLKEMTNHQKKRVTEMMTSLLKDLAEIGIAVGNNDVKQPEGSGLIDEEFTVARLYISKMKSEVKTMVKRCKQLETTQGDSNKKMEENEKELAACQLRISQHEAKIKSLTEYLQNVEQKKRHLEENVDSLNEELVKLQAQEKVHEMEKEHLNKVENANEVKQAVEQQMQSHREAHQKQISNLRDEIEKKEKVITDLQDQNQKMMLEQERLHLEHEKLKSVDQEKSRKLHELTIMQDRREQARQDLKGLEETVAKELQTLHNLRKLFVQDLATRVKKSAEMDSDDTGGSAAQKQKISFLENNLEQLTKVHKQLVRDNADLRCELPKLEKRLRATAERVKALESALKEAKENASRDRKRYQQEVDRIKEAVRAKNMARRGHSAQIAKPVRPGQPPMASPTHPSAIRGGGGFFQNSQAVAVRGGGGGNTKSDKL
;
A
#
# COMPACT_ATOMS: atom_id res chain seq x y z
N MET A 1 -53.99 21.13 -59.43
CA MET A 1 -53.55 21.11 -60.85
C MET A 1 -52.09 21.51 -60.91
N ASN A 2 -51.17 20.54 -60.96
CA ASN A 2 -49.74 20.81 -61.09
C ASN A 2 -49.43 21.01 -62.57
N ARG A 3 -49.11 22.27 -62.92
CA ARG A 3 -48.73 22.70 -64.26
C ARG A 3 -47.40 22.02 -64.63
N ALA A 4 -47.41 21.08 -65.57
CA ALA A 4 -46.21 20.41 -66.07
C ALA A 4 -45.23 21.46 -66.62
N LYS A 5 -43.95 21.35 -66.24
CA LYS A 5 -42.88 22.23 -66.72
C LYS A 5 -42.37 21.69 -68.06
N THR A 6 -42.66 22.40 -69.15
CA THR A 6 -42.05 22.13 -70.46
C THR A 6 -40.59 22.58 -70.44
N ILE A 7 -39.64 21.65 -70.49
CA ILE A 7 -38.21 21.94 -70.60
C ILE A 7 -37.88 22.07 -72.10
N LYS A 8 -37.60 23.30 -72.58
CA LYS A 8 -37.03 23.52 -73.92
C LYS A 8 -35.53 23.25 -73.85
N ASN A 9 -35.05 22.22 -74.55
CA ASN A 9 -33.63 21.87 -74.59
C ASN A 9 -32.97 22.63 -75.77
N THR A 10 -32.16 23.65 -75.47
CA THR A 10 -31.45 24.44 -76.48
C THR A 10 -30.06 23.86 -76.67
N VAL A 11 -29.79 23.21 -77.81
CA VAL A 11 -28.45 22.70 -78.15
C VAL A 11 -27.60 23.86 -78.66
N THR A 12 -26.53 24.20 -77.93
CA THR A 12 -25.49 25.11 -78.41
C THR A 12 -24.22 24.33 -78.73
N VAL A 13 -23.60 24.62 -79.87
CA VAL A 13 -22.33 24.02 -80.33
C VAL A 13 -21.27 24.13 -79.24
N ASN A 14 -20.59 23.02 -78.93
CA ASN A 14 -19.47 23.01 -77.99
C ASN A 14 -18.35 23.91 -78.52
N VAL A 15 -18.20 25.09 -77.90
CA VAL A 15 -17.07 25.99 -78.14
C VAL A 15 -15.93 25.55 -77.23
N GLU A 16 -14.81 25.13 -77.82
CA GLU A 16 -13.57 24.88 -77.06
C GLU A 16 -13.03 26.21 -76.54
N LEU A 17 -13.22 26.45 -75.24
CA LEU A 17 -12.73 27.65 -74.54
C LEU A 17 -11.45 27.28 -73.81
N THR A 18 -10.44 28.14 -73.86
CA THR A 18 -9.25 27.99 -73.02
C THR A 18 -9.62 28.11 -71.53
N ALA A 19 -8.81 27.56 -70.63
CA ALA A 19 -9.08 27.58 -69.18
C ALA A 19 -9.35 29.01 -68.63
N GLU A 20 -8.65 30.02 -69.16
CA GLU A 20 -8.88 31.44 -68.81
C GLU A 20 -10.21 31.97 -69.34
N GLN A 21 -10.61 31.62 -70.57
CA GLN A 21 -11.90 32.00 -71.14
C GLN A 21 -13.06 31.33 -70.39
N TRP A 22 -12.89 30.08 -69.97
CA TRP A 22 -13.85 29.34 -69.16
C TRP A 22 -14.01 29.99 -67.78
N LYS A 23 -12.90 30.32 -67.12
CA LYS A 23 -12.91 31.03 -65.82
C LYS A 23 -13.61 32.38 -65.93
N LYS A 24 -13.35 33.15 -66.99
CA LYS A 24 -13.99 34.45 -67.23
C LYS A 24 -15.49 34.31 -67.53
N LYS A 25 -15.90 33.26 -68.26
CA LYS A 25 -17.31 32.96 -68.53
C LYS A 25 -18.03 32.51 -67.26
N TYR A 26 -17.40 31.65 -66.45
CA TYR A 26 -17.93 31.20 -65.18
C TYR A 26 -18.09 32.33 -64.17
N GLU A 27 -17.09 33.20 -63.99
CA GLU A 27 -17.23 34.34 -63.06
C GLU A 27 -18.34 35.30 -63.50
N ARG A 28 -18.47 35.59 -64.81
CA ARG A 28 -19.61 36.38 -65.31
C ARG A 28 -20.95 35.71 -65.01
N GLU A 29 -21.06 34.40 -65.22
CA GLU A 29 -22.33 33.68 -65.02
C GLU A 29 -22.67 33.50 -63.54
N LYS A 30 -21.65 33.38 -62.70
CA LYS A 30 -21.75 33.35 -61.24
C LYS A 30 -22.19 34.69 -60.68
N ASP A 31 -21.64 35.80 -61.18
CA ASP A 31 -22.05 37.15 -60.80
C ASP A 31 -23.50 37.43 -61.25
N LYS A 32 -23.87 37.03 -62.49
CA LYS A 32 -25.26 37.08 -62.96
C LYS A 32 -26.21 36.27 -62.07
N ASN A 33 -25.84 35.03 -61.74
CA ASN A 33 -26.63 34.18 -60.85
C ASN A 33 -26.78 34.79 -59.45
N LYS A 34 -25.73 35.43 -58.93
CA LYS A 34 -25.78 36.12 -57.64
C LYS A 34 -26.80 37.27 -57.67
N THR A 35 -26.79 38.09 -58.72
CA THR A 35 -27.77 39.17 -58.91
C THR A 35 -29.20 38.64 -59.04
N LEU A 36 -29.42 37.58 -59.82
CA LEU A 36 -30.74 36.95 -59.97
C LEU A 36 -31.26 36.36 -58.65
N ARG A 37 -30.39 35.69 -57.87
CA ARG A 37 -30.76 35.16 -56.55
C ARG A 37 -31.16 36.25 -55.57
N ASN A 38 -30.42 37.36 -55.54
CA ASN A 38 -30.76 38.52 -54.71
C ASN A 38 -32.12 39.11 -55.10
N THR A 39 -32.40 39.23 -56.40
CA THR A 39 -33.69 39.68 -56.92
C THR A 39 -34.83 38.72 -56.53
N ILE A 40 -34.63 37.41 -56.66
CA ILE A 40 -35.63 36.40 -56.25
C ILE A 40 -35.91 36.52 -54.75
N GLN A 41 -34.87 36.59 -53.92
CA GLN A 41 -35.03 36.71 -52.47
C GLN A 41 -35.80 37.99 -52.08
N TRP A 42 -35.52 39.09 -52.77
CA TRP A 42 -36.21 40.36 -52.56
C TRP A 42 -37.70 40.23 -52.94
N LEU A 43 -38.02 39.63 -54.09
CA LEU A 43 -39.39 39.36 -54.54
C LEU A 43 -40.13 38.37 -53.63
N GLU A 44 -39.45 37.33 -53.13
CA GLU A 44 -40.02 36.36 -52.20
C GLU A 44 -40.36 37.00 -50.85
N ASN A 45 -39.51 37.91 -50.36
CA ASN A 45 -39.77 38.69 -49.15
C ASN A 45 -40.97 39.61 -49.34
N GLU A 46 -41.07 40.30 -50.47
CA GLU A 46 -42.23 41.12 -50.81
C GLU A 46 -43.50 40.27 -50.84
N LEU A 47 -43.49 39.17 -51.59
CA LEU A 47 -44.61 38.24 -51.72
C LEU A 47 -45.04 37.61 -50.39
N ASN A 48 -44.09 37.36 -49.48
CA ASN A 48 -44.38 36.90 -48.13
C ASN A 48 -45.08 37.97 -47.28
N ARG A 49 -44.73 39.26 -47.44
CA ARG A 49 -45.45 40.38 -46.77
C ARG A 49 -46.88 40.50 -47.29
N TRP A 50 -47.06 40.44 -48.62
CA TRP A 50 -48.38 40.41 -49.25
C TRP A 50 -49.24 39.24 -48.76
N ARG A 51 -48.67 38.03 -48.65
CA ARG A 51 -49.36 36.83 -48.14
C ARG A 51 -49.72 36.91 -46.65
N LYS A 52 -48.98 37.69 -45.86
CA LYS A 52 -49.27 37.95 -44.44
C LYS A 52 -50.32 39.05 -44.24
N GLY A 53 -50.82 39.66 -45.32
CA GLY A 53 -51.86 40.70 -45.28
C GLY A 53 -51.32 42.12 -45.07
N GLU A 54 -50.01 42.33 -45.12
CA GLU A 54 -49.40 43.65 -45.11
C GLU A 54 -49.42 44.28 -46.51
N SER A 55 -49.76 45.57 -46.61
CA SER A 55 -49.64 46.33 -47.87
C SER A 55 -48.24 46.93 -47.97
N VAL A 56 -47.48 46.58 -49.01
CA VAL A 56 -46.13 47.11 -49.25
C VAL A 56 -46.25 48.47 -49.96
N PRO A 57 -45.71 49.58 -49.41
CA PRO A 57 -45.73 50.91 -50.04
C PRO A 57 -45.03 50.90 -51.42
N VAL A 58 -45.51 51.71 -52.36
CA VAL A 58 -45.05 51.72 -53.78
C VAL A 58 -43.54 51.98 -53.91
N ASP A 59 -42.95 52.76 -53.00
CA ASP A 59 -41.50 53.05 -52.97
C ASP A 59 -40.64 51.85 -52.51
N GLU A 60 -41.25 50.85 -51.86
CA GLU A 60 -40.62 49.61 -51.39
C GLU A 60 -40.98 48.39 -52.27
N GLN A 61 -41.76 48.57 -53.35
CA GLN A 61 -42.12 47.50 -54.29
C GLN A 61 -41.01 47.29 -55.33
N TYR A 62 -40.99 46.11 -55.98
CA TYR A 62 -39.96 45.79 -56.97
C TYR A 62 -40.00 46.79 -58.12
N ASP A 63 -39.00 47.65 -58.20
CA ASP A 63 -38.90 48.65 -59.26
C ASP A 63 -38.53 47.97 -60.59
N LYS A 64 -39.55 47.76 -61.44
CA LYS A 64 -39.42 47.15 -62.76
C LYS A 64 -38.55 47.97 -63.72
N GLU A 65 -38.34 49.27 -63.47
CA GLU A 65 -37.53 50.12 -64.36
C GLU A 65 -36.04 50.06 -64.08
N LYS A 66 -35.61 49.75 -62.83
CA LYS A 66 -34.19 49.64 -62.47
C LYS A 66 -33.51 48.33 -62.84
N ASN A 67 -34.26 47.28 -63.20
CA ASN A 67 -33.73 45.93 -63.50
C ASN A 67 -34.16 45.40 -64.89
N LYS A 68 -34.22 46.27 -65.90
CA LYS A 68 -34.58 45.91 -67.29
C LYS A 68 -33.69 44.82 -67.92
N GLU A 69 -32.42 44.72 -67.54
CA GLU A 69 -31.50 43.71 -68.09
C GLU A 69 -31.87 42.27 -67.75
N ALA A 70 -32.61 42.03 -66.66
CA ALA A 70 -33.01 40.66 -66.26
C ALA A 70 -34.29 40.18 -66.97
N LEU A 71 -35.15 41.10 -67.45
CA LEU A 71 -36.44 40.78 -68.08
C LEU A 71 -36.34 40.56 -69.60
N GLU A 72 -35.37 41.19 -70.26
CA GLU A 72 -35.20 41.11 -71.73
C GLU A 72 -34.78 39.70 -72.21
N ILE A 73 -34.16 38.90 -71.35
CA ILE A 73 -33.69 37.54 -71.68
C ILE A 73 -34.83 36.50 -71.67
N VAL A 74 -35.92 36.74 -70.92
CA VAL A 74 -37.07 35.82 -70.88
C VAL A 74 -38.02 36.06 -72.07
N LEU A 75 -38.12 37.30 -72.56
CA LEU A 75 -39.00 37.70 -73.67
C LEU A 75 -38.44 37.38 -75.06
N ALA A 76 -37.15 37.04 -75.18
CA ALA A 76 -36.53 36.67 -76.46
C ALA A 76 -36.88 35.25 -76.96
N ASN A 77 -37.49 34.40 -76.12
CA ASN A 77 -37.80 33.00 -76.44
C ASN A 77 -39.25 32.73 -76.91
N ASP A 78 -40.03 33.79 -77.17
CA ASP A 78 -41.44 33.70 -77.58
C ASP A 78 -41.74 34.46 -78.89
N LYS A 79 -40.78 34.47 -79.83
CA LYS A 79 -41.06 34.80 -81.23
C LYS A 79 -41.64 33.58 -81.94
N VAL A 80 -42.97 33.57 -82.03
CA VAL A 80 -43.74 32.70 -82.94
C VAL A 80 -43.45 33.13 -84.38
N GLU A 81 -42.78 32.28 -85.17
CA GLU A 81 -42.79 32.39 -86.63
C GLU A 81 -44.04 31.67 -87.17
N GLN A 82 -44.97 32.43 -87.73
CA GLN A 82 -46.06 31.90 -88.55
C GLN A 82 -45.50 31.53 -89.92
N THR A 83 -45.53 30.26 -90.29
CA THR A 83 -45.16 29.79 -91.63
C THR A 83 -46.30 30.05 -92.63
N PRO A 84 -46.00 30.46 -93.87
CA PRO A 84 -47.02 30.63 -94.90
C PRO A 84 -47.54 29.27 -95.37
N ALA A 85 -48.85 29.16 -95.58
CA ALA A 85 -49.47 27.96 -96.15
C ALA A 85 -49.06 27.78 -97.62
N VAL A 86 -48.01 26.98 -97.85
CA VAL A 86 -47.63 26.51 -99.18
C VAL A 86 -48.52 25.33 -99.57
N LYS A 87 -49.18 25.42 -100.74
CA LYS A 87 -49.93 24.31 -101.34
C LYS A 87 -48.95 23.26 -101.84
N LEU A 88 -48.65 22.29 -100.98
CA LEU A 88 -47.84 21.11 -101.28
C LEU A 88 -48.56 20.18 -102.27
N THR A 89 -47.84 19.67 -103.25
CA THR A 89 -48.33 18.62 -104.15
C THR A 89 -48.46 17.29 -103.42
N ASP A 90 -49.34 16.37 -103.87
CA ASP A 90 -49.62 15.10 -103.16
C ASP A 90 -48.36 14.24 -102.95
N ALA A 91 -47.36 14.36 -103.84
CA ALA A 91 -46.06 13.70 -103.71
C ALA A 91 -45.18 14.29 -102.58
N GLU A 92 -45.30 15.59 -102.30
CA GLU A 92 -44.59 16.27 -101.22
C GLU A 92 -45.29 16.01 -99.86
N LYS A 93 -46.62 15.92 -99.85
CA LYS A 93 -47.39 15.47 -98.68
C LYS A 93 -47.01 14.06 -98.23
N LEU A 94 -46.94 13.10 -99.15
CA LEU A 94 -46.52 11.73 -98.83
C LEU A 94 -45.09 11.65 -98.27
N LYS A 95 -44.17 12.49 -98.76
CA LYS A 95 -42.81 12.59 -98.20
C LYS A 95 -42.81 13.23 -96.81
N LEU A 96 -43.58 14.30 -96.60
CA LEU A 96 -43.74 14.95 -95.31
C LEU A 96 -44.40 14.02 -94.29
N ASP A 97 -45.45 13.28 -94.65
CA ASP A 97 -46.08 12.28 -93.77
C ASP A 97 -45.10 11.14 -93.41
N GLY A 98 -44.25 10.74 -94.36
CA GLY A 98 -43.16 9.80 -94.12
C GLY A 98 -42.08 10.35 -93.19
N GLU A 99 -41.75 11.64 -93.26
CA GLU A 99 -40.82 12.32 -92.36
C GLU A 99 -41.41 12.53 -90.96
N ILE A 100 -42.68 12.91 -90.86
CA ILE A 100 -43.43 13.03 -89.62
C ILE A 100 -43.47 11.67 -88.89
N SER A 101 -43.77 10.59 -89.60
CA SER A 101 -43.77 9.24 -89.03
C SER A 101 -42.38 8.81 -88.52
N LYS A 102 -41.30 9.21 -89.21
CA LYS A 102 -39.93 8.98 -88.74
C LYS A 102 -39.60 9.80 -87.49
N LEU A 103 -40.05 11.05 -87.42
CA LEU A 103 -39.85 11.92 -86.25
C LEU A 103 -40.62 11.40 -85.02
N TYR A 104 -41.85 10.92 -85.19
CA TYR A 104 -42.60 10.27 -84.10
C TYR A 104 -41.90 9.01 -83.61
N LYS A 105 -41.41 8.15 -84.52
CA LYS A 105 -40.63 6.97 -84.12
C LYS A 105 -39.34 7.35 -83.38
N GLN A 106 -38.64 8.39 -83.82
CA GLN A 106 -37.45 8.89 -83.11
C GLN A 106 -37.80 9.44 -81.72
N LEU A 107 -38.97 10.05 -81.55
CA LEU A 107 -39.43 10.51 -80.25
C LEU A 107 -39.71 9.34 -79.32
N ASP A 108 -40.42 8.32 -79.80
CA ASP A 108 -40.69 7.09 -79.04
C ASP A 108 -39.39 6.37 -78.64
N ASP A 109 -38.43 6.24 -79.58
CA ASP A 109 -37.11 5.65 -79.32
C ASP A 109 -36.34 6.47 -78.26
N LYS A 110 -36.46 7.80 -78.29
CA LYS A 110 -35.82 8.70 -77.31
C LYS A 110 -36.50 8.65 -75.95
N ASP A 111 -37.82 8.54 -75.90
CA ASP A 111 -38.56 8.39 -74.65
C ASP A 111 -38.24 7.04 -73.97
N GLU A 112 -38.08 5.98 -74.76
CA GLU A 112 -37.63 4.68 -74.27
C GLU A 112 -36.17 4.74 -73.76
N GLU A 113 -35.27 5.44 -74.46
CA GLU A 113 -33.90 5.69 -74.00
C GLU A 113 -33.89 6.50 -72.68
N ILE A 114 -34.72 7.53 -72.56
CA ILE A 114 -34.88 8.32 -71.32
C ILE A 114 -35.41 7.44 -70.19
N ASN A 115 -36.38 6.58 -70.46
CA ASN A 115 -36.94 5.66 -69.48
C ASN A 115 -35.86 4.68 -69.00
N GLN A 116 -35.08 4.10 -69.91
CA GLN A 116 -33.96 3.20 -69.57
C GLN A 116 -32.89 3.93 -68.75
N GLN A 117 -32.51 5.16 -69.11
CA GLN A 117 -31.55 5.94 -68.34
C GLN A 117 -32.12 6.32 -66.96
N SER A 118 -33.40 6.64 -66.85
CA SER A 118 -34.06 6.97 -65.57
C SER A 118 -34.06 5.76 -64.63
N GLN A 119 -34.36 4.56 -65.15
CA GLN A 119 -34.27 3.31 -64.40
C GLN A 119 -32.84 2.98 -63.97
N LEU A 120 -31.85 3.22 -64.83
CA LEU A 120 -30.44 3.04 -64.49
C LEU A 120 -30.00 4.00 -63.37
N VAL A 121 -30.38 5.27 -63.45
CA VAL A 121 -30.10 6.27 -62.42
C VAL A 121 -30.71 5.87 -61.08
N GLU A 122 -31.94 5.38 -61.07
CA GLU A 122 -32.60 4.98 -59.81
C GLU A 122 -31.94 3.74 -59.20
N LYS A 123 -31.52 2.77 -60.02
CA LYS A 123 -30.70 1.63 -59.56
C LYS A 123 -29.36 2.08 -58.95
N LEU A 124 -28.66 3.03 -59.59
CA LEU A 124 -27.40 3.57 -59.09
C LEU A 124 -27.58 4.33 -57.78
N LYS A 125 -28.67 5.10 -57.63
CA LYS A 125 -29.02 5.75 -56.36
C LYS A 125 -29.28 4.74 -55.25
N GLN A 126 -30.04 3.67 -55.54
CA GLN A 126 -30.27 2.62 -54.54
C GLN A 126 -28.95 1.96 -54.12
N GLN A 127 -28.07 1.64 -55.08
CA GLN A 127 -26.74 1.11 -54.77
C GLN A 127 -25.91 2.07 -53.90
N MET A 128 -26.00 3.38 -54.13
CA MET A 128 -25.34 4.38 -53.28
C MET A 128 -25.91 4.41 -51.86
N LEU A 129 -27.24 4.35 -51.72
CA LEU A 129 -27.89 4.31 -50.41
C LEU A 129 -27.50 3.05 -49.62
N ASP A 130 -27.49 1.89 -50.27
CA ASP A 130 -27.10 0.63 -49.65
C ASP A 130 -25.62 0.67 -49.19
N GLN A 131 -24.75 1.31 -49.98
CA GLN A 131 -23.34 1.53 -49.59
C GLN A 131 -23.21 2.50 -48.40
N GLU A 132 -23.99 3.58 -48.37
CA GLU A 132 -24.01 4.52 -47.24
C GLU A 132 -24.49 3.84 -45.95
N GLU A 133 -25.53 2.99 -46.02
CA GLU A 133 -26.02 2.22 -44.89
C GLU A 133 -24.98 1.21 -44.39
N LEU A 134 -24.30 0.51 -45.29
CA LEU A 134 -23.22 -0.41 -44.94
C LEU A 134 -22.06 0.30 -44.24
N LEU A 135 -21.65 1.48 -44.75
CA LEU A 135 -20.63 2.30 -44.12
C LEU A 135 -21.07 2.81 -42.74
N ALA A 136 -22.33 3.21 -42.59
CA ALA A 136 -22.89 3.62 -41.31
C ALA A 136 -22.95 2.46 -40.31
N SER A 137 -23.29 1.24 -40.76
CA SER A 137 -23.25 0.03 -39.93
C SER A 137 -21.83 -0.28 -39.49
N THR A 138 -20.88 -0.27 -40.43
CA THR A 138 -19.47 -0.56 -40.15
C THR A 138 -18.88 0.43 -39.13
N ARG A 139 -19.24 1.72 -39.22
CA ARG A 139 -18.82 2.73 -38.23
C ARG A 139 -19.41 2.45 -36.85
N ARG A 140 -20.69 2.10 -36.76
CA ARG A 140 -21.31 1.71 -35.49
C ARG A 140 -20.63 0.49 -34.87
N ASP A 141 -20.27 -0.50 -35.68
CA ASP A 141 -19.57 -1.69 -35.20
C ASP A 141 -18.14 -1.35 -34.74
N GLN A 142 -17.46 -0.43 -35.42
CA GLN A 142 -16.16 0.11 -34.98
C GLN A 142 -16.27 0.84 -33.64
N ASP A 143 -17.29 1.67 -33.45
CA ASP A 143 -17.51 2.37 -32.19
C ASP A 143 -17.83 1.41 -31.04
N ASN A 144 -18.66 0.39 -31.30
CA ASN A 144 -18.99 -0.66 -30.34
C ASN A 144 -17.75 -1.46 -29.94
N THR A 145 -16.96 -1.92 -30.92
CA THR A 145 -15.72 -2.67 -30.66
C THR A 145 -14.68 -1.82 -29.93
N GLN A 146 -14.57 -0.52 -30.25
CA GLN A 146 -13.70 0.40 -29.51
C GLN A 146 -14.17 0.61 -28.06
N SER A 147 -15.48 0.68 -27.83
CA SER A 147 -16.06 0.77 -26.48
C SER A 147 -15.77 -0.49 -25.66
N GLU A 148 -15.93 -1.68 -26.25
CA GLU A 148 -15.59 -2.95 -25.60
C GLU A 148 -14.09 -3.06 -25.30
N LEU A 149 -13.23 -2.62 -26.22
CA LEU A 149 -11.78 -2.58 -26.00
C LEU A 149 -11.43 -1.70 -24.80
N ASN A 150 -12.02 -0.50 -24.72
CA ASN A 150 -11.80 0.42 -23.60
C ASN A 150 -12.31 -0.18 -22.28
N ARG A 151 -13.47 -0.85 -22.30
CA ARG A 151 -14.03 -1.55 -21.13
C ARG A 151 -13.11 -2.67 -20.66
N LEU A 152 -12.64 -3.52 -21.57
CA LEU A 152 -11.70 -4.61 -21.25
C LEU A 152 -10.37 -4.07 -20.73
N GLN A 153 -9.90 -2.93 -21.22
CA GLN A 153 -8.69 -2.31 -20.74
C GLN A 153 -8.85 -1.77 -19.32
N ALA A 154 -9.99 -1.14 -19.00
CA ALA A 154 -10.30 -0.72 -17.63
C ALA A 154 -10.43 -1.91 -16.67
N GLU A 155 -11.08 -3.00 -17.09
CA GLU A 155 -11.21 -4.23 -16.31
C GLU A 155 -9.84 -4.89 -16.06
N ASN A 156 -8.97 -4.90 -17.07
CA ASN A 156 -7.59 -5.40 -16.94
C ASN A 156 -6.77 -4.55 -15.95
N ASP A 157 -6.86 -3.22 -16.04
CA ASP A 157 -6.13 -2.34 -15.13
C ASP A 157 -6.66 -2.43 -13.69
N ALA A 158 -7.98 -2.58 -13.50
CA ALA A 158 -8.56 -2.88 -12.19
C ALA A 158 -8.04 -4.22 -11.63
N SER A 159 -8.03 -5.28 -12.46
CA SER A 159 -7.52 -6.59 -12.05
C SER A 159 -6.02 -6.56 -11.72
N LYS A 160 -5.20 -5.75 -12.41
CA LYS A 160 -3.79 -5.56 -12.05
C LYS A 160 -3.63 -4.92 -10.67
N GLU A 161 -4.47 -3.96 -10.33
CA GLU A 161 -4.42 -3.33 -9.00
C GLU A 161 -4.85 -4.31 -7.91
N GLU A 162 -5.90 -5.10 -8.14
CA GLU A 162 -6.29 -6.18 -7.21
C GLU A 162 -5.15 -7.20 -7.01
N VAL A 163 -4.49 -7.62 -8.10
CA VAL A 163 -3.34 -8.54 -8.00
C VAL A 163 -2.18 -7.92 -7.23
N LYS A 164 -1.95 -6.62 -7.38
CA LYS A 164 -0.91 -5.89 -6.65
C LYS A 164 -1.24 -5.81 -5.15
N GLU A 165 -2.49 -5.54 -4.79
CA GLU A 165 -2.95 -5.58 -3.39
C GLU A 165 -2.80 -6.98 -2.78
N VAL A 166 -3.16 -8.03 -3.54
CA VAL A 166 -2.98 -9.42 -3.09
C VAL A 166 -1.50 -9.76 -2.89
N LEU A 167 -0.62 -9.32 -3.79
CA LEU A 167 0.82 -9.54 -3.64
C LEU A 167 1.38 -8.83 -2.41
N GLN A 168 0.95 -7.59 -2.16
CA GLN A 168 1.33 -6.86 -0.95
C GLN A 168 0.84 -7.58 0.32
N ALA A 169 -0.42 -8.04 0.33
CA ALA A 169 -0.96 -8.80 1.46
C ALA A 169 -0.19 -10.12 1.69
N LEU A 170 0.27 -10.79 0.62
CA LEU A 170 1.11 -11.98 0.73
C LEU A 170 2.52 -11.67 1.25
N GLU A 171 3.11 -10.53 0.88
CA GLU A 171 4.38 -10.06 1.43
C GLU A 171 4.26 -9.76 2.94
N GLU A 172 3.20 -9.06 3.35
CA GLU A 172 2.90 -8.80 4.76
C GLU A 172 2.71 -10.10 5.54
N LEU A 173 1.99 -11.08 4.96
CA LEU A 173 1.78 -12.38 5.58
C LEU A 173 3.09 -13.17 5.69
N ALA A 174 3.97 -13.10 4.69
CA ALA A 174 5.29 -13.74 4.72
C ALA A 174 6.16 -13.16 5.85
N VAL A 175 6.19 -11.83 6.01
CA VAL A 175 6.89 -11.18 7.12
C VAL A 175 6.28 -11.57 8.46
N ASN A 176 4.95 -11.66 8.57
CA ASN A 176 4.29 -12.11 9.79
C ASN A 176 4.66 -13.56 10.17
N TYR A 177 4.73 -14.46 9.18
CA TYR A 177 5.17 -15.84 9.42
C TYR A 177 6.62 -15.92 9.86
N ASP A 178 7.51 -15.14 9.26
CA ASP A 178 8.93 -15.08 9.65
C ASP A 178 9.09 -14.60 11.09
N GLN A 179 8.37 -13.53 11.47
CA GLN A 179 8.32 -13.04 12.85
C GLN A 179 7.79 -14.10 13.83
N LYS A 180 6.66 -14.76 13.52
CA LYS A 180 6.14 -15.83 14.38
C LYS A 180 7.09 -17.02 14.49
N SER A 181 7.81 -17.35 13.42
CA SER A 181 8.83 -18.39 13.46
C SER A 181 9.95 -18.02 14.43
N GLN A 182 10.42 -16.77 14.39
CA GLN A 182 11.43 -16.27 15.33
C GLN A 182 10.92 -16.27 16.77
N GLU A 183 9.68 -15.84 17.03
CA GLU A 183 9.09 -15.89 18.38
C GLU A 183 9.03 -17.32 18.93
N VAL A 184 8.70 -18.30 18.08
CA VAL A 184 8.68 -19.72 18.47
C VAL A 184 10.08 -20.22 18.79
N GLU A 185 11.10 -19.84 18.02
CA GLU A 185 12.49 -20.19 18.33
C GLU A 185 12.94 -19.59 19.66
N ASP A 186 12.66 -18.31 19.88
CA ASP A 186 13.03 -17.61 21.13
C ASP A 186 12.35 -18.27 22.34
N LYS A 187 11.05 -18.59 22.22
CA LYS A 187 10.32 -19.34 23.25
C LYS A 187 10.88 -20.75 23.47
N THR A 188 11.32 -21.42 22.42
CA THR A 188 11.93 -22.74 22.52
C THR A 188 13.23 -22.66 23.31
N ARG A 189 14.09 -21.66 23.05
CA ARG A 189 15.31 -21.43 23.83
C ARG A 189 15.02 -21.11 25.30
N GLU A 190 13.99 -20.30 25.58
CA GLU A 190 13.55 -20.04 26.96
C GLU A 190 13.12 -21.34 27.67
N PHE A 191 12.39 -22.21 26.98
CA PHE A 191 11.99 -23.51 27.52
C PHE A 191 13.16 -24.46 27.77
N GLU A 192 14.16 -24.47 26.88
CA GLU A 192 15.39 -25.25 27.06
C GLU A 192 16.16 -24.79 28.30
N LEU A 193 16.34 -23.47 28.48
CA LEU A 193 17.00 -22.91 29.66
C LEU A 193 16.24 -23.25 30.96
N LEU A 194 14.91 -23.14 30.95
CA LEU A 194 14.08 -23.49 32.10
C LEU A 194 14.15 -24.99 32.42
N SER A 195 14.20 -25.84 31.38
CA SER A 195 14.37 -27.28 31.52
C SER A 195 15.73 -27.63 32.16
N ASP A 196 16.79 -26.95 31.74
CA ASP A 196 18.14 -27.12 32.32
C ASP A 196 18.18 -26.66 33.77
N GLU A 197 17.56 -25.52 34.11
CA GLU A 197 17.45 -25.06 35.49
C GLU A 197 16.67 -26.06 36.35
N LEU A 198 15.55 -26.59 35.84
CA LEU A 198 14.76 -27.60 36.54
C LEU A 198 15.58 -28.88 36.80
N SER A 199 16.37 -29.31 35.82
CA SER A 199 17.29 -30.44 35.95
C SER A 199 18.33 -30.19 37.04
N GLN A 200 18.95 -29.00 37.08
CA GLN A 200 19.90 -28.62 38.13
C GLN A 200 19.25 -28.57 39.52
N LYS A 201 18.02 -28.02 39.63
CA LYS A 201 17.28 -28.01 40.90
C LYS A 201 16.95 -29.42 41.37
N SER A 202 16.59 -30.32 40.46
CA SER A 202 16.36 -31.74 40.76
C SER A 202 17.62 -32.44 41.29
N ALA A 203 18.78 -32.18 40.68
CA ALA A 203 20.07 -32.70 41.15
C ALA A 203 20.41 -32.15 42.55
N THR A 204 20.17 -30.87 42.79
CA THR A 204 20.39 -30.23 44.09
C THR A 204 19.49 -30.84 45.17
N LEU A 205 18.20 -31.05 44.87
CA LEU A 205 17.27 -31.72 45.78
C LEU A 205 17.72 -33.14 46.12
N SER A 206 18.19 -33.89 45.13
CA SER A 206 18.73 -35.25 45.33
C SER A 206 19.95 -35.24 46.26
N SER A 207 20.83 -34.23 46.15
CA SER A 207 21.96 -34.04 47.06
C SER A 207 21.51 -33.73 48.48
N ILE A 208 20.55 -32.82 48.65
CA ILE A 208 20.00 -32.45 49.96
C ILE A 208 19.34 -33.66 50.63
N ASP A 209 18.60 -34.48 49.88
CA ASP A 209 17.97 -35.69 50.42
C ASP A 209 19.03 -36.71 50.87
N ALA A 210 20.12 -36.89 50.11
CA ALA A 210 21.24 -37.73 50.52
C ALA A 210 21.93 -37.23 51.80
N GLU A 211 22.13 -35.93 51.96
CA GLU A 211 22.65 -35.33 53.19
C GLU A 211 21.70 -35.54 54.38
N LEU A 212 20.40 -35.39 54.15
CA LEU A 212 19.38 -35.63 55.17
C LEU A 212 19.38 -37.09 55.65
N GLN A 213 19.55 -38.06 54.74
CA GLN A 213 19.67 -39.47 55.12
C GLN A 213 20.91 -39.73 55.96
N LYS A 214 22.08 -39.17 55.58
CA LYS A 214 23.30 -39.27 56.39
C LYS A 214 23.11 -38.69 57.80
N LEU A 215 22.44 -37.54 57.93
CA LEU A 215 22.14 -36.95 59.24
C LEU A 215 21.21 -37.83 60.08
N LYS A 216 20.19 -38.45 59.47
CA LYS A 216 19.32 -39.42 60.15
C LYS A 216 20.10 -40.63 60.64
N GLU A 217 20.98 -41.20 59.81
CA GLU A 217 21.85 -42.32 60.18
C GLU A 217 22.79 -41.95 61.34
N MET A 218 23.45 -40.79 61.28
CA MET A 218 24.30 -40.29 62.36
C MET A 218 23.53 -40.10 63.67
N THR A 219 22.32 -39.53 63.60
CA THR A 219 21.46 -39.33 64.77
C THR A 219 21.03 -40.67 65.38
N ASN A 220 20.67 -41.65 64.55
CA ASN A 220 20.32 -42.99 65.01
C ASN A 220 21.51 -43.70 65.65
N HIS A 221 22.71 -43.55 65.08
CA HIS A 221 23.94 -44.09 65.66
C HIS A 221 24.24 -43.47 67.05
N GLN A 222 24.09 -42.14 67.19
CA GLN A 222 24.22 -41.47 68.48
C GLN A 222 23.20 -41.98 69.51
N LYS A 223 21.93 -42.14 69.13
CA LYS A 223 20.89 -42.71 70.00
C LYS A 223 21.25 -44.13 70.45
N LYS A 224 21.73 -44.98 69.53
CA LYS A 224 22.17 -46.34 69.85
C LYS A 224 23.34 -46.33 70.84
N ARG A 225 24.37 -45.52 70.59
CA ARG A 225 25.52 -45.37 71.50
C ARG A 225 25.10 -44.91 72.90
N VAL A 226 24.22 -43.92 73.00
CA VAL A 226 23.71 -43.45 74.31
C VAL A 226 22.93 -44.56 75.02
N THR A 227 22.12 -45.32 74.30
CA THR A 227 21.36 -46.46 74.85
C THR A 227 22.29 -47.56 75.36
N GLU A 228 23.33 -47.90 74.60
CA GLU A 228 24.36 -48.88 75.00
C GLU A 228 25.13 -48.41 76.24
N MET A 229 25.55 -47.14 76.29
CA MET A 229 26.21 -46.56 77.47
C MET A 229 25.30 -46.62 78.71
N MET A 230 24.02 -46.26 78.56
CA MET A 230 23.04 -46.32 79.65
C MET A 230 22.83 -47.77 80.11
N THR A 231 22.75 -48.72 79.18
CA THR A 231 22.59 -50.15 79.49
C THR A 231 23.81 -50.69 80.23
N SER A 232 25.03 -50.32 79.82
CA SER A 232 26.27 -50.69 80.52
C SER A 232 26.27 -50.15 81.95
N LEU A 233 25.92 -48.88 82.14
CA LEU A 233 25.90 -48.26 83.47
C LEU A 233 24.86 -48.92 84.39
N LEU A 234 23.67 -49.25 83.87
CA LEU A 234 22.66 -50.01 84.62
C LEU A 234 23.16 -51.42 85.00
N LYS A 235 23.93 -52.07 84.12
CA LYS A 235 24.54 -53.37 84.40
C LYS A 235 25.61 -53.26 85.49
N ASP A 236 26.50 -52.29 85.41
CA ASP A 236 27.53 -52.05 86.42
C ASP A 236 26.89 -51.75 87.80
N LEU A 237 25.80 -50.98 87.82
CA LEU A 237 25.02 -50.73 89.04
C LEU A 237 24.38 -51.99 89.60
N ALA A 238 23.84 -52.87 88.74
CA ALA A 238 23.29 -54.15 89.16
C ALA A 238 24.38 -55.09 89.71
N GLU A 239 25.56 -55.13 89.09
CA GLU A 239 26.71 -55.90 89.57
C GLU A 239 27.21 -55.38 90.94
N ILE A 240 27.24 -54.07 91.15
CA ILE A 240 27.52 -53.46 92.47
C ILE A 240 26.45 -53.84 93.50
N GLY A 241 25.17 -53.81 93.13
CA GLY A 241 24.08 -54.23 94.01
C GLY A 241 24.22 -55.68 94.49
N ILE A 242 24.66 -56.58 93.60
CA ILE A 242 24.97 -57.97 93.92
C ILE A 242 26.21 -58.08 94.83
N ALA A 243 27.29 -57.34 94.52
CA ALA A 243 28.54 -57.38 95.28
C ALA A 243 28.42 -56.80 96.72
N VAL A 244 27.49 -55.87 96.94
CA VAL A 244 27.20 -55.27 98.26
C VAL A 244 26.33 -56.20 99.14
N GLY A 245 25.89 -57.35 98.62
CA GLY A 245 25.23 -58.39 99.42
C GLY A 245 23.73 -58.20 99.62
N ASN A 246 23.06 -57.44 98.73
CA ASN A 246 21.60 -57.25 98.78
C ASN A 246 20.90 -58.18 97.76
N ASN A 247 20.63 -59.42 98.15
CA ASN A 247 19.81 -60.37 97.37
C ASN A 247 18.29 -60.27 97.66
N ASP A 248 17.84 -59.27 98.41
CA ASP A 248 16.41 -59.05 98.68
C ASP A 248 16.09 -57.56 98.73
N VAL A 249 15.59 -57.02 97.61
CA VAL A 249 14.79 -55.78 97.64
C VAL A 249 13.56 -56.01 96.77
N LYS A 250 12.54 -56.60 97.40
CA LYS A 250 11.14 -56.28 97.11
C LYS A 250 10.95 -54.77 97.32
N GLN A 251 10.12 -54.17 96.48
CA GLN A 251 9.75 -52.75 96.55
C GLN A 251 9.48 -52.25 97.98
N PRO A 252 9.94 -51.04 98.29
CA PRO A 252 9.24 -50.14 99.18
C PRO A 252 8.52 -49.07 98.36
N GLU A 253 7.19 -49.07 98.47
CA GLU A 253 6.39 -47.86 98.35
C GLU A 253 6.97 -46.77 99.28
N GLY A 254 7.06 -45.52 98.80
CA GLY A 254 7.20 -44.35 99.68
C GLY A 254 8.54 -43.62 99.61
N SER A 255 8.53 -42.52 98.85
CA SER A 255 9.30 -41.28 99.07
C SER A 255 10.83 -41.26 98.88
N GLY A 256 11.33 -41.85 97.79
CA GLY A 256 12.68 -41.56 97.25
C GLY A 256 12.69 -41.06 95.79
N LEU A 257 11.68 -41.44 95.00
CA LEU A 257 11.59 -41.13 93.56
C LEU A 257 11.30 -39.66 93.23
N ILE A 258 10.75 -38.90 94.17
CA ILE A 258 10.46 -37.48 93.97
C ILE A 258 11.77 -36.71 93.74
N ASP A 259 12.85 -36.99 94.49
CA ASP A 259 14.12 -36.28 94.32
C ASP A 259 14.85 -36.64 93.01
N GLU A 260 14.72 -37.89 92.53
CA GLU A 260 15.25 -38.31 91.23
C GLU A 260 14.45 -37.69 90.07
N GLU A 261 13.12 -37.64 90.15
CA GLU A 261 12.26 -36.93 89.19
C GLU A 261 12.51 -35.41 89.19
N PHE A 262 12.69 -34.80 90.37
CA PHE A 262 13.06 -33.39 90.49
C PHE A 262 14.47 -33.11 89.94
N THR A 263 15.39 -34.07 90.04
CA THR A 263 16.75 -33.95 89.48
C THR A 263 16.73 -34.08 87.95
N VAL A 264 15.95 -35.02 87.40
CA VAL A 264 15.73 -35.15 85.95
C VAL A 264 15.05 -33.90 85.39
N ALA A 265 14.02 -33.38 86.07
CA ALA A 265 13.38 -32.11 85.71
C ALA A 265 14.35 -30.93 85.79
N ARG A 266 15.19 -30.84 86.83
CA ARG A 266 16.24 -29.81 86.95
C ARG A 266 17.25 -29.88 85.81
N LEU A 267 17.67 -31.09 85.43
CA LEU A 267 18.61 -31.32 84.33
C LEU A 267 17.98 -30.95 82.98
N TYR A 268 16.72 -31.31 82.75
CA TYR A 268 15.97 -30.89 81.56
C TYR A 268 15.82 -29.37 81.48
N ILE A 269 15.47 -28.71 82.59
CA ILE A 269 15.38 -27.26 82.67
C ILE A 269 16.75 -26.61 82.45
N SER A 270 17.84 -27.16 82.99
CA SER A 270 19.20 -26.69 82.74
C SER A 270 19.62 -26.86 81.28
N LYS A 271 19.25 -27.98 80.66
CA LYS A 271 19.49 -28.23 79.23
C LYS A 271 18.71 -27.24 78.37
N MET A 272 17.41 -27.10 78.60
CA MET A 272 16.58 -26.10 77.90
C MET A 272 17.12 -24.69 78.10
N LYS A 273 17.54 -24.31 79.31
CA LYS A 273 18.18 -23.02 79.59
C LYS A 273 19.45 -22.83 78.75
N SER A 274 20.26 -23.87 78.58
CA SER A 274 21.48 -23.82 77.76
C SER A 274 21.19 -23.73 76.25
N GLU A 275 20.15 -24.42 75.78
CA GLU A 275 19.69 -24.38 74.39
C GLU A 275 19.09 -23.00 74.05
N VAL A 276 18.24 -22.46 74.92
CA VAL A 276 17.69 -21.10 74.80
C VAL A 276 18.82 -20.07 74.80
N LYS A 277 19.83 -20.21 75.67
CA LYS A 277 20.99 -19.28 75.68
C LYS A 277 21.80 -19.35 74.38
N THR A 278 21.94 -20.54 73.78
CA THR A 278 22.59 -20.72 72.48
C THR A 278 21.76 -20.14 71.34
N MET A 279 20.45 -20.34 71.38
CA MET A 279 19.52 -19.77 70.39
C MET A 279 19.52 -18.25 70.44
N VAL A 280 19.48 -17.65 71.63
CA VAL A 280 19.60 -16.19 71.82
C VAL A 280 20.93 -15.66 71.26
N LYS A 281 22.04 -16.37 71.47
CA LYS A 281 23.33 -16.00 70.85
C LYS A 281 23.28 -16.04 69.33
N ARG A 282 22.65 -17.08 68.75
CA ARG A 282 22.49 -17.22 67.31
C ARG A 282 21.59 -16.12 66.73
N CYS A 283 20.48 -15.78 67.38
CA CYS A 283 19.62 -14.67 67.00
C CYS A 283 20.38 -13.34 67.01
N LYS A 284 21.13 -13.04 68.08
CA LYS A 284 21.97 -11.83 68.15
C LYS A 284 23.03 -11.78 67.05
N GLN A 285 23.60 -12.92 66.69
CA GLN A 285 24.58 -12.99 65.60
C GLN A 285 23.91 -12.75 64.24
N LEU A 286 22.74 -13.33 64.00
CA LEU A 286 21.95 -13.07 62.79
C LEU A 286 21.50 -11.61 62.70
N GLU A 287 21.07 -11.00 63.79
CA GLU A 287 20.73 -9.57 63.86
C GLU A 287 21.93 -8.69 63.52
N THR A 288 23.13 -9.06 64.00
CA THR A 288 24.38 -8.34 63.71
C THR A 288 24.74 -8.48 62.22
N THR A 289 24.70 -9.69 61.67
CA THR A 289 24.97 -9.94 60.24
C THR A 289 23.95 -9.26 59.33
N GLN A 290 22.67 -9.25 59.72
CA GLN A 290 21.63 -8.51 59.01
C GLN A 290 21.90 -7.00 59.02
N GLY A 291 22.33 -6.46 60.16
CA GLY A 291 22.73 -5.05 60.28
C GLY A 291 23.91 -4.70 59.37
N ASP A 292 24.92 -5.56 59.29
CA ASP A 292 26.08 -5.36 58.41
C ASP A 292 25.71 -5.48 56.93
N SER A 293 24.81 -6.41 56.57
CA SER A 293 24.27 -6.52 55.21
C SER A 293 23.48 -5.29 54.80
N ASN A 294 22.65 -4.74 55.70
CA ASN A 294 21.90 -3.52 55.43
C ASN A 294 22.83 -2.32 55.24
N LYS A 295 23.88 -2.16 56.07
CA LYS A 295 24.87 -1.09 55.89
C LYS A 295 25.57 -1.19 54.53
N LYS A 296 25.96 -2.39 54.12
CA LYS A 296 26.58 -2.62 52.81
C LYS A 296 25.63 -2.30 51.65
N MET A 297 24.34 -2.59 51.83
CA MET A 297 23.31 -2.22 50.86
C MET A 297 23.17 -0.69 50.74
N GLU A 298 23.13 0.04 51.87
CA GLU A 298 23.09 1.50 51.89
C GLU A 298 24.35 2.15 51.27
N GLU A 299 25.53 1.56 51.47
CA GLU A 299 26.78 1.99 50.84
C GLU A 299 26.71 1.82 49.31
N ASN A 300 26.26 0.66 48.83
CA ASN A 300 26.08 0.40 47.41
C ASN A 300 25.04 1.36 46.77
N GLU A 301 23.94 1.67 47.47
CA GLU A 301 22.96 2.64 46.99
C GLU A 301 23.56 4.05 46.85
N LYS A 302 24.40 4.47 47.79
CA LYS A 302 25.12 5.75 47.71
C LYS A 302 26.12 5.77 46.55
N GLU A 303 26.86 4.69 46.34
CA GLU A 303 27.79 4.56 45.20
C GLU A 303 27.05 4.58 43.87
N LEU A 304 25.92 3.88 43.78
CA LEU A 304 25.07 3.88 42.59
C LEU A 304 24.55 5.28 42.28
N ALA A 305 24.05 6.00 43.28
CA ALA A 305 23.61 7.38 43.13
C ALA A 305 24.75 8.31 42.68
N ALA A 306 25.97 8.12 43.21
CA ALA A 306 27.15 8.87 42.78
C ALA A 306 27.54 8.58 41.31
N CYS A 307 27.45 7.32 40.88
CA CYS A 307 27.67 6.92 39.50
C CYS A 307 26.63 7.53 38.54
N GLN A 308 25.34 7.49 38.90
CA GLN A 308 24.27 8.12 38.11
C GLN A 308 24.48 9.63 37.97
N LEU A 309 24.88 10.31 39.06
CA LEU A 309 25.21 11.74 39.01
C LEU A 309 26.39 12.02 38.06
N ARG A 310 27.44 11.20 38.10
CA ARG A 310 28.60 11.34 37.20
C ARG A 310 28.21 11.17 35.73
N ILE A 311 27.33 10.21 35.43
CA ILE A 311 26.80 10.02 34.07
C ILE A 311 26.05 11.28 33.62
N SER A 312 25.12 11.79 34.43
CA SER A 312 24.37 13.01 34.11
C SER A 312 25.28 14.22 33.88
N GLN A 313 26.36 14.38 34.67
CA GLN A 313 27.35 15.43 34.46
C GLN A 313 28.09 15.27 33.12
N HIS A 314 28.48 14.05 32.75
CA HIS A 314 29.13 13.79 31.46
C HIS A 314 28.18 14.04 30.28
N GLU A 315 26.92 13.64 30.38
CA GLU A 315 25.89 13.92 29.38
C GLU A 315 25.70 15.43 29.17
N ALA A 316 25.63 16.21 30.25
CA ALA A 316 25.54 17.67 30.17
C ALA A 316 26.77 18.28 29.50
N LYS A 317 27.97 17.79 29.83
CA LYS A 317 29.23 18.24 29.22
C LYS A 317 29.26 17.94 27.72
N ILE A 318 28.85 16.75 27.30
CA ILE A 318 28.77 16.36 25.88
C ILE A 318 27.82 17.29 25.13
N LYS A 319 26.64 17.58 25.69
CA LYS A 319 25.71 18.55 25.09
C LYS A 319 26.34 19.92 24.90
N SER A 320 26.97 20.48 25.94
CA SER A 320 27.63 21.80 25.83
C SER A 320 28.78 21.85 24.81
N LEU A 321 29.57 20.77 24.71
CA LEU A 321 30.67 20.69 23.75
C LEU A 321 30.15 20.54 22.31
N THR A 322 29.03 19.83 22.13
CA THR A 322 28.36 19.69 20.84
C THR A 322 27.82 21.04 20.35
N GLU A 323 27.17 21.80 21.24
CA GLU A 323 26.70 23.15 20.93
C GLU A 323 27.86 24.11 20.60
N TYR A 324 28.96 24.03 21.35
CA TYR A 324 30.17 24.82 21.06
C TYR A 324 30.76 24.49 19.68
N LEU A 325 30.87 23.20 19.35
CA LEU A 325 31.39 22.74 18.06
C LEU A 325 30.50 23.21 16.90
N GLN A 326 29.18 23.16 17.06
CA GLN A 326 28.24 23.67 16.07
C GLN A 326 28.41 25.18 15.84
N ASN A 327 28.63 25.97 16.88
CA ASN A 327 28.88 27.40 16.78
C ASN A 327 30.22 27.70 16.06
N VAL A 328 31.27 26.93 16.36
CA VAL A 328 32.56 27.05 15.66
C VAL A 328 32.40 26.72 14.17
N GLU A 329 31.66 25.67 13.81
CA GLU A 329 31.44 25.30 12.41
C GLU A 329 30.62 26.36 11.65
N GLN A 330 29.63 26.98 12.31
CA GLN A 330 28.89 28.11 11.73
C GLN A 330 29.80 29.32 11.46
N LYS A 331 30.68 29.67 12.41
CA LYS A 331 31.67 30.74 12.22
C LYS A 331 32.66 30.43 11.11
N LYS A 332 33.10 29.18 11.01
CA LYS A 332 33.99 28.71 9.95
C LYS A 332 33.35 28.90 8.58
N ARG A 333 32.10 28.45 8.38
CA ARG A 333 31.37 28.66 7.12
C ARG A 333 31.27 30.14 6.75
N HIS A 334 30.95 31.00 7.72
CA HIS A 334 30.87 32.43 7.48
C HIS A 334 32.22 33.04 7.06
N LEU A 335 33.33 32.57 7.65
CA LEU A 335 34.67 33.00 7.25
C LEU A 335 35.06 32.48 5.86
N GLU A 336 34.66 31.26 5.50
CA GLU A 336 34.85 30.70 4.15
C GLU A 336 34.13 31.55 3.10
N GLU A 337 32.86 31.91 3.33
CA GLU A 337 32.09 32.81 2.46
C GLU A 337 32.77 34.18 2.28
N ASN A 338 33.33 34.73 3.36
CA ASN A 338 34.07 36.00 3.30
C ASN A 338 35.39 35.89 2.51
N VAL A 339 36.10 34.76 2.64
CA VAL A 339 37.33 34.50 1.88
C VAL A 339 37.02 34.38 0.39
N ASP A 340 35.94 33.68 0.02
CA ASP A 340 35.51 33.55 -1.37
C ASP A 340 35.14 34.92 -1.96
N SER A 341 34.42 35.76 -1.22
CA SER A 341 34.10 37.13 -1.63
C SER A 341 35.35 37.99 -1.87
N LEU A 342 36.33 37.92 -0.97
CA LEU A 342 37.58 38.68 -1.10
C LEU A 342 38.44 38.18 -2.26
N ASN A 343 38.44 36.86 -2.50
CA ASN A 343 39.13 36.27 -3.65
C ASN A 343 38.53 36.76 -4.98
N GLU A 344 37.20 36.88 -5.07
CA GLU A 344 36.56 37.46 -6.26
C GLU A 344 36.98 38.93 -6.50
N GLU A 345 37.11 39.72 -5.44
CA GLU A 345 37.59 41.11 -5.54
C GLU A 345 39.07 41.19 -5.95
N LEU A 346 39.93 40.33 -5.40
CA LEU A 346 41.35 40.24 -5.79
C LEU A 346 41.52 39.90 -7.27
N VAL A 347 40.73 38.95 -7.79
CA VAL A 347 40.76 38.58 -9.21
C VAL A 347 40.32 39.75 -10.09
N LYS A 348 39.29 40.52 -9.67
CA LYS A 348 38.85 41.72 -10.39
C LYS A 348 39.94 42.80 -10.43
N LEU A 349 40.63 43.05 -9.32
CA LEU A 349 41.72 44.03 -9.23
C LEU A 349 42.96 43.62 -10.04
N GLN A 350 43.38 42.35 -9.96
CA GLN A 350 44.49 41.84 -10.76
C GLN A 350 44.22 41.90 -12.27
N ALA A 351 42.97 41.67 -12.67
CA ALA A 351 42.55 41.84 -14.07
C ALA A 351 42.63 43.31 -14.52
N GLN A 352 42.36 44.27 -13.63
CA GLN A 352 42.53 45.70 -13.91
C GLN A 352 44.00 46.12 -13.96
N GLU A 353 44.84 45.60 -13.05
CA GLU A 353 46.27 45.91 -12.98
C GLU A 353 47.03 45.41 -14.21
N LYS A 354 46.77 44.18 -14.68
CA LYS A 354 47.37 43.64 -15.90
C LYS A 354 47.02 44.44 -17.16
N VAL A 355 45.85 45.07 -17.21
CA VAL A 355 45.48 45.96 -18.32
C VAL A 355 46.33 47.23 -18.30
N HIS A 356 46.69 47.76 -17.12
CA HIS A 356 47.54 48.94 -16.99
C HIS A 356 49.04 48.68 -17.13
N GLU A 357 49.54 47.51 -16.72
CA GLU A 357 50.96 47.17 -16.83
C GLU A 357 51.39 46.94 -18.29
N MET A 358 50.51 46.33 -19.10
CA MET A 358 50.71 46.21 -20.55
C MET A 358 50.77 47.56 -21.29
N GLU A 359 50.25 48.64 -20.70
CA GLU A 359 50.36 50.00 -21.27
C GLU A 359 51.73 50.66 -20.98
N LYS A 360 52.52 50.15 -20.02
CA LYS A 360 53.70 50.86 -19.48
C LYS A 360 55.06 50.25 -19.83
N GLU A 361 55.15 48.95 -20.13
CA GLU A 361 56.44 48.24 -20.28
C GLU A 361 57.04 48.20 -21.70
N HIS A 362 56.58 49.03 -22.64
CA HIS A 362 57.11 49.01 -24.01
C HIS A 362 58.42 49.82 -24.23
N LEU A 363 59.09 50.32 -23.17
CA LEU A 363 60.27 51.19 -23.26
C LEU A 363 61.29 50.95 -22.13
N ASN A 364 62.29 50.09 -22.37
CA ASN A 364 63.73 50.41 -22.31
C ASN A 364 64.65 49.26 -21.85
N LYS A 365 65.48 48.86 -22.83
CA LYS A 365 66.95 48.72 -22.79
C LYS A 365 67.62 47.74 -21.82
N VAL A 366 68.12 46.72 -22.49
CA VAL A 366 69.27 45.86 -22.24
C VAL A 366 70.58 46.69 -22.26
N GLU A 367 71.24 46.88 -21.12
CA GLU A 367 72.72 47.07 -21.07
C GLU A 367 73.29 46.90 -19.66
N ASN A 368 72.84 45.83 -19.00
CA ASN A 368 73.51 45.23 -17.85
C ASN A 368 73.72 43.72 -18.13
N ALA A 369 73.81 43.36 -19.42
CA ALA A 369 73.36 42.07 -19.93
C ALA A 369 74.12 40.84 -19.40
N ASN A 370 75.38 40.94 -18.97
CA ASN A 370 76.13 39.76 -18.52
C ASN A 370 76.11 39.55 -17.00
N GLU A 371 76.25 40.60 -16.18
CA GLU A 371 76.03 40.49 -14.73
C GLU A 371 74.56 40.28 -14.42
N VAL A 372 73.65 40.95 -15.14
CA VAL A 372 72.22 40.64 -15.09
C VAL A 372 71.96 39.25 -15.62
N LYS A 373 72.62 38.75 -16.68
CA LYS A 373 72.40 37.35 -17.10
C LYS A 373 72.83 36.34 -16.03
N GLN A 374 73.95 36.54 -15.34
CA GLN A 374 74.40 35.60 -14.30
C GLN A 374 73.56 35.71 -13.01
N ALA A 375 73.22 36.93 -12.59
CA ALA A 375 72.29 37.16 -11.48
C ALA A 375 70.89 36.66 -11.80
N VAL A 376 70.41 36.85 -13.04
CA VAL A 376 69.14 36.29 -13.55
C VAL A 376 69.22 34.78 -13.62
N GLU A 377 70.35 34.17 -13.99
CA GLU A 377 70.48 32.71 -14.04
C GLU A 377 70.48 32.09 -12.63
N GLN A 378 71.16 32.70 -11.65
CA GLN A 378 71.07 32.29 -10.24
C GLN A 378 69.69 32.57 -9.65
N GLN A 379 69.09 33.72 -9.96
CA GLN A 379 67.74 34.06 -9.55
C GLN A 379 66.73 33.08 -10.16
N MET A 380 66.87 32.71 -11.44
CA MET A 380 66.05 31.71 -12.12
C MET A 380 66.24 30.33 -11.51
N GLN A 381 67.46 29.94 -11.13
CA GLN A 381 67.72 28.67 -10.47
C GLN A 381 67.10 28.63 -9.06
N SER A 382 67.27 29.70 -8.28
CA SER A 382 66.61 29.89 -6.99
C SER A 382 65.07 29.90 -7.13
N HIS A 383 64.53 30.56 -8.16
CA HIS A 383 63.09 30.55 -8.46
C HIS A 383 62.60 29.17 -8.86
N ARG A 384 63.38 28.41 -9.66
CA ARG A 384 63.06 27.03 -10.03
C ARG A 384 63.04 26.13 -8.81
N GLU A 385 64.03 26.23 -7.93
CA GLU A 385 64.09 25.44 -6.69
C GLU A 385 62.97 25.82 -5.72
N ALA A 386 62.68 27.11 -5.56
CA ALA A 386 61.56 27.59 -4.75
C ALA A 386 60.21 27.11 -5.30
N HIS A 387 59.99 27.20 -6.62
CA HIS A 387 58.80 26.66 -7.27
C HIS A 387 58.71 25.14 -7.14
N GLN A 388 59.82 24.42 -7.31
CA GLN A 388 59.82 22.96 -7.16
C GLN A 388 59.48 22.55 -5.73
N LYS A 389 59.98 23.28 -4.73
CA LYS A 389 59.61 23.10 -3.32
C LYS A 389 58.16 23.45 -3.05
N GLN A 390 57.64 24.53 -3.64
CA GLN A 390 56.24 24.90 -3.54
C GLN A 390 55.33 23.85 -4.18
N ILE A 391 55.69 23.31 -5.35
CA ILE A 391 54.97 22.22 -6.02
C ILE A 391 55.00 20.95 -5.15
N SER A 392 56.14 20.62 -4.53
CA SER A 392 56.23 19.49 -3.61
C SER A 392 55.31 19.67 -2.40
N ASN A 393 55.34 20.84 -1.76
CA ASN A 393 54.49 21.14 -0.62
C ASN A 393 53.00 21.09 -0.99
N LEU A 394 52.62 21.62 -2.16
CA LEU A 394 51.25 21.55 -2.66
C LEU A 394 50.81 20.11 -2.95
N ARG A 395 51.70 19.26 -3.47
CA ARG A 395 51.42 17.83 -3.66
C ARG A 395 51.20 17.12 -2.32
N ASP A 396 52.06 17.39 -1.33
CA ASP A 396 51.90 16.81 0.01
C ASP A 396 50.62 17.30 0.70
N GLU A 397 50.24 18.57 0.48
CA GLU A 397 48.99 19.12 1.01
C GLU A 397 47.76 18.53 0.32
N ILE A 398 47.83 18.31 -1.01
CA ILE A 398 46.79 17.60 -1.77
C ILE A 398 46.64 16.18 -1.22
N GLU A 399 47.73 15.43 -1.04
CA GLU A 399 47.69 14.07 -0.51
C GLU A 399 47.08 14.02 0.91
N LYS A 400 47.43 14.99 1.78
CA LYS A 400 46.82 15.12 3.11
C LYS A 400 45.32 15.41 3.03
N LYS A 401 44.90 16.31 2.14
CA LYS A 401 43.48 16.63 1.94
C LYS A 401 42.72 15.44 1.36
N GLU A 402 43.30 14.69 0.43
CA GLU A 402 42.72 13.46 -0.12
C GLU A 402 42.53 12.38 0.95
N LYS A 403 43.51 12.21 1.86
CA LYS A 403 43.35 11.31 3.03
C LYS A 403 42.22 11.75 3.94
N VAL A 404 42.14 13.04 4.28
CA VAL A 404 41.04 13.58 5.12
C VAL A 404 39.69 13.41 4.43
N ILE A 405 39.59 13.63 3.12
CA ILE A 405 38.36 13.40 2.34
C ILE A 405 37.97 11.93 2.43
N THR A 406 38.91 11.01 2.27
CA THR A 406 38.66 9.57 2.36
C THR A 406 38.17 9.18 3.77
N ASP A 407 38.84 9.66 4.82
CA ASP A 407 38.44 9.40 6.21
C ASP A 407 37.04 9.97 6.52
N LEU A 408 36.71 11.16 6.01
CA LEU A 408 35.39 11.77 6.15
C LEU A 408 34.31 11.03 5.34
N GLN A 409 34.66 10.47 4.19
CA GLN A 409 33.77 9.62 3.39
C GLN A 409 33.47 8.32 4.15
N ASP A 410 34.49 7.66 4.70
CA ASP A 410 34.34 6.45 5.50
C ASP A 410 33.51 6.69 6.78
N GLN A 411 33.74 7.83 7.45
CA GLN A 411 32.95 8.22 8.62
C GLN A 411 31.49 8.52 8.25
N ASN A 412 31.23 9.24 7.16
CA ASN A 412 29.87 9.47 6.67
C ASN A 412 29.17 8.16 6.30
N GLN A 413 29.88 7.23 5.66
CA GLN A 413 29.31 5.93 5.31
C GLN A 413 28.96 5.11 6.56
N LYS A 414 29.85 5.10 7.57
CA LYS A 414 29.56 4.47 8.87
C LYS A 414 28.36 5.11 9.56
N MET A 415 28.29 6.45 9.56
CA MET A 415 27.17 7.17 10.19
C MET A 415 25.85 6.91 9.48
N MET A 416 25.82 6.84 8.15
CA MET A 416 24.62 6.47 7.39
C MET A 416 24.16 5.06 7.72
N LEU A 417 25.08 4.08 7.78
CA LEU A 417 24.74 2.70 8.13
C LEU A 417 24.21 2.59 9.57
N GLU A 418 24.77 3.35 10.50
CA GLU A 418 24.29 3.38 11.89
C GLU A 418 22.92 4.05 12.00
N GLN A 419 22.68 5.13 11.24
CA GLN A 419 21.38 5.79 11.16
C GLN A 419 20.32 4.87 10.56
N GLU A 420 20.65 4.15 9.49
CA GLU A 420 19.75 3.17 8.86
C GLU A 420 19.45 2.00 9.83
N ARG A 421 20.47 1.50 10.53
CA ARG A 421 20.29 0.48 11.57
C ARG A 421 19.36 0.95 12.69
N LEU A 422 19.58 2.15 13.22
CA LEU A 422 18.73 2.74 14.26
C LEU A 422 17.30 3.00 13.76
N HIS A 423 17.13 3.38 12.50
CA HIS A 423 15.82 3.57 11.90
C HIS A 423 15.04 2.25 11.79
N LEU A 424 15.71 1.19 11.34
CA LEU A 424 15.13 -0.16 11.29
C LEU A 424 14.79 -0.69 12.70
N GLU A 425 15.66 -0.46 13.68
CA GLU A 425 15.40 -0.82 15.07
C GLU A 425 14.21 -0.06 15.65
N HIS A 426 14.09 1.24 15.35
CA HIS A 426 12.95 2.07 15.78
C HIS A 426 11.63 1.59 15.17
N GLU A 427 11.58 1.33 13.86
CA GLU A 427 10.38 0.80 13.21
C GLU A 427 10.02 -0.60 13.74
N LYS A 428 11.02 -1.46 14.02
CA LYS A 428 10.78 -2.75 14.67
C LYS A 428 10.18 -2.57 16.08
N LEU A 429 10.74 -1.67 16.90
CA LEU A 429 10.22 -1.40 18.25
C LEU A 429 8.79 -0.87 18.21
N LYS A 430 8.50 0.04 17.27
CA LYS A 430 7.18 0.63 17.05
C LYS A 430 6.15 -0.42 16.61
N SER A 431 6.55 -1.35 15.73
CA SER A 431 5.69 -2.48 15.34
C SER A 431 5.36 -3.38 16.55
N VAL A 432 6.37 -3.72 17.37
CA VAL A 432 6.17 -4.51 18.60
C VAL A 432 5.27 -3.79 19.60
N ASP A 433 5.42 -2.48 19.77
CA ASP A 433 4.59 -1.67 20.66
C ASP A 433 3.11 -1.62 20.18
N GLN A 434 2.90 -1.48 18.87
CA GLN A 434 1.55 -1.55 18.29
C GLN A 434 0.92 -2.94 18.46
N GLU A 435 1.68 -4.01 18.28
CA GLU A 435 1.18 -5.37 18.47
C GLU A 435 0.85 -5.64 19.94
N LYS A 436 1.71 -5.21 20.88
CA LYS A 436 1.43 -5.28 22.32
C LYS A 436 0.18 -4.49 22.69
N SER A 437 0.00 -3.31 22.10
CA SER A 437 -1.21 -2.48 22.30
C SER A 437 -2.46 -3.18 21.79
N ARG A 438 -2.40 -3.85 20.63
CA ARG A 438 -3.51 -4.68 20.10
C ARG A 438 -3.82 -5.87 21.01
N LYS A 439 -2.80 -6.63 21.43
CA LYS A 439 -2.95 -7.76 22.36
C LYS A 439 -3.54 -7.31 23.70
N LEU A 440 -3.12 -6.16 24.22
CA LEU A 440 -3.68 -5.58 25.44
C LEU A 440 -5.16 -5.25 25.26
N HIS A 441 -5.53 -4.60 24.16
CA HIS A 441 -6.93 -4.29 23.86
C HIS A 441 -7.81 -5.54 23.75
N GLU A 442 -7.33 -6.60 23.11
CA GLU A 442 -8.03 -7.89 23.05
C GLU A 442 -8.21 -8.52 24.43
N LEU A 443 -7.18 -8.48 25.27
CA LEU A 443 -7.25 -8.98 26.64
C LEU A 443 -8.23 -8.18 27.49
N THR A 444 -8.28 -6.86 27.33
CA THR A 444 -9.27 -6.00 27.98
C THR A 444 -10.69 -6.40 27.58
N ILE A 445 -10.96 -6.57 26.28
CA ILE A 445 -12.29 -7.01 25.81
C ILE A 445 -12.66 -8.39 26.37
N MET A 446 -11.70 -9.32 26.43
CA MET A 446 -11.92 -10.65 27.02
C MET A 446 -12.19 -10.58 28.53
N GLN A 447 -11.51 -9.69 29.24
CA GLN A 447 -11.75 -9.43 30.66
C GLN A 447 -13.14 -8.84 30.88
N ASP A 448 -13.54 -7.84 30.09
CA ASP A 448 -14.87 -7.22 30.19
C ASP A 448 -15.99 -8.24 29.92
N ARG A 449 -15.82 -9.12 28.92
CA ARG A 449 -16.76 -10.22 28.67
C ARG A 449 -16.84 -11.20 29.82
N ARG A 450 -15.71 -11.53 30.46
CA ARG A 450 -15.68 -12.38 31.66
C ARG A 450 -16.37 -11.71 32.85
N GLU A 451 -16.15 -10.42 33.05
CA GLU A 451 -16.77 -9.63 34.11
C GLU A 451 -18.29 -9.56 33.91
N GLN A 452 -18.75 -9.33 32.68
CA GLN A 452 -20.17 -9.35 32.32
C GLN A 452 -20.81 -10.71 32.61
N ALA A 453 -20.18 -11.81 32.16
CA ALA A 453 -20.67 -13.16 32.46
C ALA A 453 -20.70 -13.44 33.98
N ARG A 454 -19.76 -12.89 34.74
CA ARG A 454 -19.74 -12.97 36.21
C ARG A 454 -20.90 -12.19 36.84
N GLN A 455 -21.20 -10.99 36.35
CA GLN A 455 -22.33 -10.19 36.82
C GLN A 455 -23.67 -10.88 36.51
N ASP A 456 -23.82 -11.44 35.30
CA ASP A 456 -25.01 -12.17 34.89
C ASP A 456 -25.22 -13.43 35.77
N LEU A 457 -24.14 -14.18 36.04
CA LEU A 457 -24.17 -15.31 36.98
C LEU A 457 -24.54 -14.87 38.39
N LYS A 458 -24.00 -13.75 38.87
CA LYS A 458 -24.34 -13.21 40.19
C LYS A 458 -25.82 -12.82 40.28
N GLY A 459 -26.37 -12.20 39.24
CA GLY A 459 -27.81 -11.88 39.18
C GLY A 459 -28.69 -13.14 39.22
N LEU A 460 -28.25 -14.22 38.56
CA LEU A 460 -28.89 -15.52 38.64
C LEU A 460 -28.77 -16.13 40.03
N GLU A 461 -27.59 -16.10 40.66
CA GLU A 461 -27.37 -16.58 42.03
C GLU A 461 -28.27 -15.85 43.04
N GLU A 462 -28.40 -14.53 42.94
CA GLU A 462 -29.29 -13.74 43.79
C GLU A 462 -30.77 -14.10 43.57
N THR A 463 -31.16 -14.37 42.33
CA THR A 463 -32.52 -14.80 41.99
C THR A 463 -32.81 -16.19 42.55
N VAL A 464 -31.89 -17.14 42.36
CA VAL A 464 -31.99 -18.49 42.94
C VAL A 464 -32.05 -18.43 44.46
N ALA A 465 -31.25 -17.59 45.11
CA ALA A 465 -31.29 -17.40 46.56
C ALA A 465 -32.65 -16.86 47.03
N LYS A 466 -33.25 -15.90 46.31
CA LYS A 466 -34.60 -15.37 46.61
C LYS A 466 -35.68 -16.43 46.43
N GLU A 467 -35.63 -17.22 45.37
CA GLU A 467 -36.56 -18.32 45.13
C GLU A 467 -36.42 -19.42 46.19
N LEU A 468 -35.19 -19.79 46.57
CA LEU A 468 -34.94 -20.72 47.66
C LEU A 468 -35.46 -20.19 49.00
N GLN A 469 -35.28 -18.90 49.29
CA GLN A 469 -35.82 -18.28 50.49
C GLN A 469 -37.36 -18.26 50.46
N THR A 470 -37.96 -17.99 49.30
CA THR A 470 -39.42 -18.01 49.11
C THR A 470 -39.97 -19.42 49.29
N LEU A 471 -39.32 -20.44 48.71
CA LEU A 471 -39.66 -21.85 48.93
C LEU A 471 -39.49 -22.27 50.38
N HIS A 472 -38.43 -21.79 51.06
CA HIS A 472 -38.25 -22.03 52.49
C HIS A 472 -39.38 -21.42 53.31
N ASN A 473 -39.77 -20.17 53.02
CA ASN A 473 -40.88 -19.49 53.68
C ASN A 473 -42.22 -20.20 53.40
N LEU A 474 -42.49 -20.59 52.16
CA LEU A 474 -43.68 -21.36 51.79
C LEU A 474 -43.71 -22.74 52.47
N ARG A 475 -42.57 -23.43 52.55
CA ARG A 475 -42.45 -24.69 53.28
C ARG A 475 -42.74 -24.48 54.76
N LYS A 476 -42.21 -23.41 55.37
CA LYS A 476 -42.48 -23.07 56.77
C LYS A 476 -43.97 -22.78 57.00
N LEU A 477 -44.58 -21.99 56.13
CA LEU A 477 -46.02 -21.70 56.16
C LEU A 477 -46.86 -22.95 55.94
N PHE A 478 -46.49 -23.83 55.00
CA PHE A 478 -47.18 -25.09 54.76
C PHE A 478 -47.09 -26.03 55.96
N VAL A 479 -45.91 -26.17 56.57
CA VAL A 479 -45.74 -26.98 57.78
C VAL A 479 -46.54 -26.38 58.94
N GLN A 480 -46.56 -25.06 59.07
CA GLN A 480 -47.37 -24.38 60.08
C GLN A 480 -48.87 -24.56 59.83
N ASP A 481 -49.34 -24.42 58.59
CA ASP A 481 -50.74 -24.60 58.17
C ASP A 481 -51.17 -26.07 58.23
N LEU A 482 -50.26 -27.01 57.96
CA LEU A 482 -50.47 -28.43 58.18
C LEU A 482 -50.51 -28.74 59.68
N ALA A 483 -49.64 -28.15 60.50
CA ALA A 483 -49.67 -28.33 61.94
C ALA A 483 -50.94 -27.73 62.56
N THR A 484 -51.39 -26.56 62.11
CA THR A 484 -52.67 -25.97 62.54
C THR A 484 -53.84 -26.76 62.01
N ARG A 485 -53.84 -27.22 60.74
CA ARG A 485 -54.90 -28.09 60.22
C ARG A 485 -54.92 -29.44 60.92
N VAL A 486 -53.81 -30.11 61.17
CA VAL A 486 -53.76 -31.36 61.95
C VAL A 486 -54.27 -31.14 63.36
N LYS A 487 -53.94 -29.99 63.98
CA LYS A 487 -54.48 -29.61 65.28
C LYS A 487 -55.98 -29.31 65.23
N LYS A 488 -56.46 -28.70 64.15
CA LYS A 488 -57.87 -28.31 63.94
C LYS A 488 -58.73 -29.44 63.37
N SER A 489 -58.15 -30.40 62.67
CA SER A 489 -58.78 -31.62 62.13
C SER A 489 -58.78 -32.72 63.19
N ALA A 490 -57.84 -32.70 64.14
CA ALA A 490 -58.01 -33.41 65.41
C ALA A 490 -59.17 -32.83 66.26
N GLU A 491 -59.64 -31.61 65.96
CA GLU A 491 -60.78 -30.94 66.62
C GLU A 491 -62.05 -30.89 65.75
N MET A 492 -61.99 -31.24 64.46
CA MET A 492 -63.11 -31.21 63.52
C MET A 492 -62.97 -32.34 62.49
N ASP A 493 -63.33 -33.55 62.91
CA ASP A 493 -63.98 -34.50 61.99
C ASP A 493 -65.35 -33.90 61.64
N SER A 494 -65.44 -33.28 60.46
CA SER A 494 -66.70 -33.13 59.70
C SER A 494 -66.42 -32.55 58.31
N ASP A 495 -66.51 -33.47 57.34
CA ASP A 495 -66.94 -33.34 55.94
C ASP A 495 -66.70 -32.06 55.12
N ASP A 496 -66.03 -32.32 53.99
CA ASP A 496 -66.40 -31.94 52.63
C ASP A 496 -66.39 -30.45 52.25
N THR A 497 -65.49 -30.04 51.34
CA THR A 497 -65.74 -28.96 50.37
C THR A 497 -64.71 -28.98 49.23
N GLY A 498 -65.15 -29.37 48.04
CA GLY A 498 -64.41 -29.26 46.78
C GLY A 498 -64.08 -27.81 46.39
N GLY A 499 -62.90 -27.63 45.77
CA GLY A 499 -62.33 -26.33 45.42
C GLY A 499 -63.15 -25.49 44.43
N SER A 500 -63.21 -24.18 44.69
CA SER A 500 -63.94 -23.13 43.96
C SER A 500 -63.62 -23.08 42.45
N ALA A 501 -64.61 -22.69 41.64
CA ALA A 501 -64.49 -22.58 40.17
C ALA A 501 -63.34 -21.67 39.70
N ALA A 502 -63.00 -20.63 40.46
CA ALA A 502 -61.87 -19.75 40.17
C ALA A 502 -60.52 -20.47 40.30
N GLN A 503 -60.42 -21.41 41.24
CA GLN A 503 -59.22 -22.25 41.41
C GLN A 503 -59.08 -23.23 40.24
N LYS A 504 -60.19 -23.81 39.76
CA LYS A 504 -60.19 -24.67 38.56
C LYS A 504 -59.75 -23.93 37.30
N GLN A 505 -60.20 -22.69 37.09
CA GLN A 505 -59.74 -21.87 35.96
C GLN A 505 -58.26 -21.52 36.06
N LYS A 506 -57.75 -21.21 37.26
CA LYS A 506 -56.33 -20.91 37.45
C LYS A 506 -55.44 -22.13 37.26
N ILE A 507 -55.89 -23.30 37.71
CA ILE A 507 -55.22 -24.58 37.45
C ILE A 507 -55.20 -24.85 35.94
N SER A 508 -56.35 -24.72 35.25
CA SER A 508 -56.43 -24.93 33.80
C SER A 508 -55.52 -23.98 33.01
N PHE A 509 -55.40 -22.72 33.43
CA PHE A 509 -54.47 -21.76 32.80
C PHE A 509 -53.00 -22.17 32.99
N LEU A 510 -52.62 -22.60 34.20
CA LEU A 510 -51.27 -23.06 34.50
C LEU A 510 -50.94 -24.37 33.79
N GLU A 511 -51.89 -25.30 33.70
CA GLU A 511 -51.76 -26.54 32.93
C GLU A 511 -51.50 -26.25 31.45
N ASN A 512 -52.24 -25.32 30.85
CA ASN A 512 -52.04 -24.94 29.45
C ASN A 512 -50.67 -24.26 29.23
N ASN A 513 -50.27 -23.36 30.13
CA ASN A 513 -48.97 -22.71 30.04
C ASN A 513 -47.81 -23.72 30.18
N LEU A 514 -47.94 -24.67 31.12
CA LEU A 514 -46.98 -25.75 31.31
C LEU A 514 -46.92 -26.66 30.08
N GLU A 515 -48.06 -26.95 29.46
CA GLU A 515 -48.12 -27.76 28.25
C GLU A 515 -47.46 -27.05 27.06
N GLN A 516 -47.69 -25.75 26.89
CA GLN A 516 -47.04 -24.93 25.86
C GLN A 516 -45.53 -24.88 26.06
N LEU A 517 -45.07 -24.62 27.29
CA LEU A 517 -43.64 -24.59 27.61
C LEU A 517 -42.98 -25.95 27.35
N THR A 518 -43.69 -27.04 27.67
CA THR A 518 -43.24 -28.40 27.38
C THR A 518 -43.14 -28.66 25.87
N LYS A 519 -44.07 -28.15 25.06
CA LYS A 519 -44.03 -28.28 23.59
C LYS A 519 -42.83 -27.53 23.00
N VAL A 520 -42.59 -26.29 23.44
CA VAL A 520 -41.42 -25.49 23.00
C VAL A 520 -40.12 -26.17 23.42
N HIS A 521 -40.02 -26.63 24.67
CA HIS A 521 -38.84 -27.35 25.14
C HIS A 521 -38.58 -28.62 24.32
N LYS A 522 -39.62 -29.44 24.07
CA LYS A 522 -39.49 -30.62 23.19
C LYS A 522 -39.07 -30.25 21.78
N GLN A 523 -39.55 -29.14 21.22
CA GLN A 523 -39.14 -28.68 19.90
C GLN A 523 -37.67 -28.27 19.87
N LEU A 524 -37.24 -27.43 20.82
CA LEU A 524 -35.85 -27.00 20.92
C LEU A 524 -34.89 -28.17 21.12
N VAL A 525 -35.29 -29.20 21.88
CA VAL A 525 -34.47 -30.41 22.05
C VAL A 525 -34.33 -31.17 20.73
N ARG A 526 -35.39 -31.27 19.91
CA ARG A 526 -35.32 -31.89 18.57
C ARG A 526 -34.45 -31.07 17.63
N ASP A 527 -34.69 -29.76 17.54
CA ASP A 527 -33.90 -28.87 16.67
C ASP A 527 -32.42 -28.89 17.06
N ASN A 528 -32.12 -28.92 18.36
CA ASN A 528 -30.75 -29.03 18.85
C ASN A 528 -30.11 -30.38 18.54
N ALA A 529 -30.88 -31.48 18.55
CA ALA A 529 -30.41 -32.79 18.11
C ALA A 529 -30.13 -32.81 16.60
N ASP A 530 -31.02 -32.23 15.79
CA ASP A 530 -30.86 -32.13 14.34
C ASP A 530 -29.63 -31.28 13.97
N LEU A 531 -29.45 -30.12 14.62
CA LEU A 531 -28.28 -29.28 14.45
C LEU A 531 -26.98 -29.99 14.85
N ARG A 532 -26.99 -30.79 15.92
CA ARG A 532 -25.84 -31.63 16.31
C ARG A 532 -25.51 -32.69 15.25
N CYS A 533 -26.50 -33.18 14.52
CA CYS A 533 -26.29 -34.12 13.41
C CYS A 533 -25.85 -33.43 12.10
N GLU A 534 -26.27 -32.18 11.87
CA GLU A 534 -25.90 -31.40 10.69
C GLU A 534 -24.50 -30.79 10.78
N LEU A 535 -24.10 -30.33 11.97
CA LEU A 535 -22.82 -29.65 12.19
C LEU A 535 -21.61 -30.46 11.66
N PRO A 536 -21.46 -31.78 11.95
CA PRO A 536 -20.34 -32.57 11.43
C PRO A 536 -20.36 -32.72 9.91
N LYS A 537 -21.54 -32.68 9.26
CA LYS A 537 -21.66 -32.75 7.80
C LYS A 537 -21.19 -31.46 7.14
N LEU A 538 -21.57 -30.32 7.72
CA LEU A 538 -21.12 -29.00 7.27
C LEU A 538 -19.61 -28.84 7.48
N GLU A 539 -19.07 -29.27 8.63
CA GLU A 539 -17.63 -29.27 8.89
C GLU A 539 -16.84 -30.15 7.92
N LYS A 540 -17.35 -31.34 7.57
CA LYS A 540 -16.74 -32.21 6.56
C LYS A 540 -16.75 -31.57 5.17
N ARG A 541 -17.86 -30.96 4.78
CA ARG A 541 -17.97 -30.22 3.51
C ARG A 541 -16.99 -29.06 3.46
N LEU A 542 -16.89 -28.28 4.54
CA LEU A 542 -15.97 -27.15 4.65
C LEU A 542 -14.51 -27.61 4.52
N ARG A 543 -14.13 -28.68 5.23
CA ARG A 543 -12.79 -29.27 5.12
C ARG A 543 -12.47 -29.75 3.70
N ALA A 544 -13.39 -30.47 3.06
CA ALA A 544 -13.21 -30.93 1.68
C ALA A 544 -13.06 -29.74 0.70
N THR A 545 -13.83 -28.66 0.89
CA THR A 545 -13.67 -27.45 0.07
C THR A 545 -12.33 -26.76 0.33
N ALA A 546 -11.88 -26.68 1.58
CA ALA A 546 -10.58 -26.09 1.92
C ALA A 546 -9.41 -26.90 1.32
N GLU A 547 -9.47 -28.24 1.38
CA GLU A 547 -8.48 -29.11 0.75
C GLU A 547 -8.46 -28.96 -0.77
N ARG A 548 -9.63 -28.84 -1.41
CA ARG A 548 -9.71 -28.60 -2.86
C ARG A 548 -9.11 -27.24 -3.24
N VAL A 549 -9.36 -26.19 -2.47
CA VAL A 549 -8.78 -24.86 -2.70
C VAL A 549 -7.26 -24.92 -2.57
N LYS A 550 -6.74 -25.55 -1.51
CA LYS A 550 -5.29 -25.74 -1.33
C LYS A 550 -4.63 -26.51 -2.49
N ALA A 551 -5.30 -27.54 -3.02
CA ALA A 551 -4.82 -28.27 -4.18
C ALA A 551 -4.79 -27.40 -5.45
N LEU A 552 -5.81 -26.57 -5.68
CA LEU A 552 -5.87 -25.63 -6.80
C LEU A 552 -4.81 -24.53 -6.69
N GLU A 553 -4.59 -23.99 -5.50
CA GLU A 553 -3.53 -23.01 -5.22
C GLU A 553 -2.13 -23.59 -5.51
N SER A 554 -1.89 -24.83 -5.10
CA SER A 554 -0.64 -25.54 -5.39
C SER A 554 -0.44 -25.73 -6.89
N ALA A 555 -1.48 -26.18 -7.60
CA ALA A 555 -1.42 -26.36 -9.05
C ALA A 555 -1.20 -25.04 -9.79
N LEU A 556 -1.83 -23.94 -9.34
CA LEU A 556 -1.65 -22.61 -9.91
C LEU A 556 -0.22 -22.10 -9.69
N LYS A 557 0.34 -22.31 -8.49
CA LYS A 557 1.73 -21.97 -8.18
C LYS A 557 2.70 -22.72 -9.08
N GLU A 558 2.51 -24.04 -9.23
CA GLU A 558 3.34 -24.87 -10.10
C GLU A 558 3.25 -24.44 -11.57
N ALA A 559 2.04 -24.15 -12.07
CA ALA A 559 1.84 -23.63 -13.42
C ALA A 559 2.55 -22.29 -13.64
N LYS A 560 2.50 -21.37 -12.66
CA LYS A 560 3.19 -20.07 -12.72
C LYS A 560 4.71 -20.24 -12.73
N GLU A 561 5.24 -21.14 -11.90
CA GLU A 561 6.67 -21.46 -11.89
C GLU A 561 7.13 -22.10 -13.21
N ASN A 562 6.36 -23.04 -13.76
CA ASN A 562 6.65 -23.65 -15.06
C ASN A 562 6.64 -22.61 -16.18
N ALA A 563 5.62 -21.74 -16.25
CA ALA A 563 5.59 -20.65 -17.22
C ALA A 563 6.76 -19.66 -17.05
N SER A 564 7.21 -19.43 -15.82
CA SER A 564 8.41 -18.61 -15.54
C SER A 564 9.70 -19.28 -16.01
N ARG A 565 9.84 -20.60 -15.79
CA ARG A 565 10.98 -21.39 -16.27
C ARG A 565 11.03 -21.39 -17.79
N ASP A 566 9.89 -21.55 -18.47
CA ASP A 566 9.80 -21.52 -19.93
C ASP A 566 10.15 -20.15 -20.51
N ARG A 567 9.66 -19.06 -19.90
CA ARG A 567 10.08 -17.70 -20.27
C ARG A 567 11.59 -17.50 -20.12
N LYS A 568 12.19 -18.01 -19.05
CA LYS A 568 13.64 -17.94 -18.84
C LYS A 568 14.42 -18.73 -19.89
N ARG A 569 13.95 -19.93 -20.26
CA ARG A 569 14.54 -20.74 -21.34
C ARG A 569 14.44 -20.03 -22.69
N TYR A 570 13.27 -19.49 -23.02
CA TYR A 570 13.05 -18.74 -24.25
C TYR A 570 13.96 -17.51 -24.32
N GLN A 571 14.08 -16.76 -23.22
CA GLN A 571 14.96 -15.60 -23.14
C GLN A 571 16.44 -15.98 -23.37
N GLN A 572 16.90 -17.07 -22.75
CA GLN A 572 18.26 -17.58 -22.97
C GLN A 572 18.51 -17.99 -24.43
N GLU A 573 17.53 -18.61 -25.09
CA GLU A 573 17.65 -18.99 -26.50
C GLU A 573 17.66 -17.76 -27.41
N VAL A 574 16.82 -16.76 -27.13
CA VAL A 574 16.82 -15.47 -27.83
C VAL A 574 18.17 -14.76 -27.69
N ASP A 575 18.75 -14.74 -26.49
CA ASP A 575 20.04 -14.09 -26.25
C ASP A 575 21.19 -14.85 -26.93
N ARG A 576 21.16 -16.19 -26.93
CA ARG A 576 22.08 -17.03 -27.72
C ARG A 576 21.99 -16.72 -29.22
N ILE A 577 20.78 -16.56 -29.77
CA ILE A 577 20.58 -16.19 -31.17
C ILE A 577 21.11 -14.77 -31.44
N LYS A 578 20.86 -13.80 -30.55
CA LYS A 578 21.40 -12.43 -30.67
C LYS A 578 22.93 -12.43 -30.67
N GLU A 579 23.56 -13.22 -29.81
CA GLU A 579 25.02 -13.36 -29.77
C GLU A 579 25.57 -14.01 -31.05
N ALA A 580 24.93 -15.06 -31.55
CA ALA A 580 25.30 -15.67 -32.82
C ALA A 580 25.17 -14.70 -34.02
N VAL A 581 24.10 -13.90 -34.05
CA VAL A 581 23.91 -12.84 -35.06
C VAL A 581 24.97 -11.74 -34.91
N ARG A 582 25.28 -11.32 -33.69
CA ARG A 582 26.34 -10.33 -33.41
C ARG A 582 27.71 -10.83 -33.86
N ALA A 583 28.05 -12.08 -33.54
CA ALA A 583 29.29 -12.72 -33.99
C ALA A 583 29.37 -12.83 -35.52
N LYS A 584 28.27 -13.21 -36.19
CA LYS A 584 28.19 -13.28 -37.66
C LYS A 584 28.30 -11.91 -38.33
N ASN A 585 27.75 -10.87 -37.71
CA ASN A 585 27.88 -9.48 -38.18
C ASN A 585 29.28 -8.91 -37.96
N MET A 586 29.97 -9.28 -36.88
CA MET A 586 31.39 -8.92 -36.69
C MET A 586 32.30 -9.66 -37.68
N ALA A 587 32.01 -10.92 -38.01
CA ALA A 587 32.74 -11.68 -39.03
C ALA A 587 32.59 -11.09 -40.45
N ARG A 588 31.46 -10.42 -40.76
CA ARG A 588 31.26 -9.70 -42.04
C ARG A 588 31.95 -8.33 -42.12
N ARG A 589 32.50 -7.81 -41.02
CA ARG A 589 33.16 -6.48 -40.96
C ARG A 589 34.70 -6.56 -41.04
N GLY A 590 35.24 -7.67 -41.51
CA GLY A 590 36.65 -7.78 -41.91
C GLY A 590 36.77 -7.72 -43.43
N HIS A 591 37.57 -6.78 -43.95
CA HIS A 591 37.97 -6.60 -45.35
C HIS A 591 37.08 -5.70 -46.23
N SER A 592 37.10 -4.39 -45.97
CA SER A 592 36.90 -3.40 -47.04
C SER A 592 38.11 -2.47 -47.06
N ALA A 593 38.89 -2.53 -48.14
CA ALA A 593 40.05 -1.68 -48.39
C ALA A 593 39.67 -0.20 -48.44
N GLN A 594 40.43 0.65 -47.74
CA GLN A 594 40.31 2.11 -47.81
C GLN A 594 40.95 2.61 -49.11
N ILE A 595 40.14 2.81 -50.15
CA ILE A 595 40.53 3.55 -51.35
C ILE A 595 40.48 5.06 -51.03
N ALA A 596 41.64 5.72 -51.11
CA ALA A 596 41.81 7.15 -50.91
C ALA A 596 41.02 7.96 -51.96
N LYS A 597 40.28 8.98 -51.52
CA LYS A 597 39.61 9.96 -52.40
C LYS A 597 40.48 11.22 -52.56
N PRO A 598 40.54 11.86 -53.75
CA PRO A 598 41.41 13.01 -54.02
C PRO A 598 40.99 14.28 -53.28
N VAL A 599 42.01 15.09 -52.94
CA VAL A 599 41.93 16.37 -52.23
C VAL A 599 41.37 17.48 -53.14
N ARG A 600 40.39 18.24 -52.65
CA ARG A 600 39.99 19.56 -53.19
C ARG A 600 40.59 20.66 -52.29
N PRO A 601 41.15 21.76 -52.83
CA PRO A 601 41.85 22.77 -52.02
C PRO A 601 40.87 23.79 -51.42
N GLY A 602 41.03 24.11 -50.14
CA GLY A 602 40.45 25.30 -49.51
C GLY A 602 40.04 25.12 -48.04
N GLN A 603 40.84 25.73 -47.14
CA GLN A 603 40.43 26.28 -45.82
C GLN A 603 40.23 25.27 -44.63
N PRO A 604 40.47 25.71 -43.37
CA PRO A 604 41.61 25.27 -42.52
C PRO A 604 41.16 24.57 -41.21
N PRO A 605 42.11 24.09 -40.36
CA PRO A 605 41.93 22.95 -39.47
C PRO A 605 41.65 23.34 -38.02
N MET A 606 40.99 22.46 -37.24
CA MET A 606 41.27 22.32 -35.80
C MET A 606 41.15 20.87 -35.32
N ALA A 607 42.34 20.34 -35.00
CA ALA A 607 42.75 19.61 -33.80
C ALA A 607 41.80 18.60 -33.11
N SER A 608 42.29 17.36 -33.06
CA SER A 608 42.09 16.32 -32.02
C SER A 608 42.78 16.71 -30.68
N PRO A 609 42.90 15.82 -29.66
CA PRO A 609 41.90 15.05 -28.90
C PRO A 609 42.15 15.09 -27.35
N THR A 610 41.12 14.96 -26.50
CA THR A 610 41.29 14.41 -25.12
C THR A 610 39.97 13.96 -24.46
N HIS A 611 39.85 12.64 -24.21
CA HIS A 611 39.18 11.98 -23.08
C HIS A 611 37.62 11.92 -22.97
N PRO A 612 37.03 10.95 -22.23
CA PRO A 612 36.21 9.89 -22.83
C PRO A 612 34.76 9.81 -22.31
N SER A 613 34.00 8.89 -22.89
CA SER A 613 32.69 8.38 -22.43
C SER A 613 31.46 9.19 -22.84
N ALA A 614 31.00 8.95 -24.07
CA ALA A 614 29.61 9.12 -24.46
C ALA A 614 29.11 7.83 -25.12
N ILE A 615 28.29 7.04 -24.42
CA ILE A 615 27.49 5.98 -25.01
C ILE A 615 26.29 6.65 -25.69
N ARG A 616 26.39 6.80 -27.01
CA ARG A 616 25.26 7.05 -27.90
C ARG A 616 25.02 5.78 -28.72
N GLY A 617 23.84 5.20 -28.57
CA GLY A 617 23.31 4.15 -29.44
C GLY A 617 21.79 4.15 -29.32
N GLY A 618 21.13 4.72 -30.31
CA GLY A 618 19.67 4.86 -30.37
C GLY A 618 18.98 3.82 -31.24
N GLY A 619 17.64 3.92 -31.22
CA GLY A 619 16.67 3.30 -32.13
C GLY A 619 15.95 2.12 -31.48
N GLY A 620 14.63 2.14 -31.26
CA GLY A 620 13.57 3.10 -31.54
C GLY A 620 12.24 2.35 -31.36
N PHE A 621 11.21 2.97 -30.81
CA PHE A 621 9.83 2.53 -30.98
C PHE A 621 8.88 3.74 -30.89
N PHE A 622 7.87 3.67 -31.75
CA PHE A 622 6.85 4.65 -32.05
C PHE A 622 5.95 4.95 -30.84
N GLN A 623 5.61 6.22 -30.63
CA GLN A 623 4.27 6.57 -30.16
C GLN A 623 3.85 7.92 -30.72
N ASN A 624 2.71 7.87 -31.39
CA ASN A 624 2.01 8.96 -32.03
C ASN A 624 1.09 9.61 -30.99
N SER A 625 1.36 10.86 -30.60
CA SER A 625 0.44 11.71 -29.84
C SER A 625 0.55 13.13 -30.37
N GLN A 626 -0.46 13.57 -31.10
CA GLN A 626 -0.59 14.97 -31.52
C GLN A 626 -1.44 15.74 -30.50
N ALA A 627 -0.97 16.94 -30.19
CA ALA A 627 -1.47 17.84 -29.17
C ALA A 627 -2.76 18.56 -29.58
N VAL A 628 -3.67 18.78 -28.62
CA VAL A 628 -4.71 19.80 -28.68
C VAL A 628 -4.34 20.92 -27.71
N ALA A 629 -4.32 22.13 -28.24
CA ALA A 629 -3.94 23.36 -27.56
C ALA A 629 -5.00 23.81 -26.53
N VAL A 630 -4.56 24.16 -25.32
CA VAL A 630 -5.38 24.85 -24.32
C VAL A 630 -5.16 26.36 -24.46
N ARG A 631 -6.21 27.06 -24.89
CA ARG A 631 -6.34 28.52 -24.85
C ARG A 631 -7.18 28.87 -23.63
N GLY A 632 -6.69 29.76 -22.77
CA GLY A 632 -7.36 30.16 -21.53
C GLY A 632 -8.58 31.07 -21.72
N GLY A 633 -9.36 31.20 -20.64
CA GLY A 633 -10.30 32.31 -20.43
C GLY A 633 -11.58 31.99 -19.64
N GLY A 634 -11.58 32.33 -18.34
CA GLY A 634 -12.62 33.17 -17.72
C GLY A 634 -13.94 32.57 -17.20
N GLY A 635 -14.10 32.60 -15.87
CA GLY A 635 -15.31 33.12 -15.18
C GLY A 635 -16.46 32.16 -14.89
N GLY A 636 -16.85 32.03 -13.62
CA GLY A 636 -18.10 31.35 -13.27
C GLY A 636 -18.29 30.97 -11.80
N ASN A 637 -18.43 31.98 -10.94
CA ASN A 637 -18.94 31.93 -9.58
C ASN A 637 -20.25 31.09 -9.46
N THR A 638 -20.38 30.17 -8.49
CA THR A 638 -21.64 29.96 -7.75
C THR A 638 -21.43 29.14 -6.47
N LYS A 639 -21.85 29.77 -5.36
CA LYS A 639 -22.24 29.17 -4.08
C LYS A 639 -23.58 28.42 -4.20
N SER A 640 -23.76 27.35 -3.44
CA SER A 640 -24.97 26.99 -2.65
C SER A 640 -24.70 25.62 -2.00
N ASP A 641 -24.56 25.52 -0.67
CA ASP A 641 -25.58 25.45 0.40
C ASP A 641 -26.37 24.13 0.47
N LYS A 642 -26.25 23.47 1.64
CA LYS A 642 -27.14 22.49 2.32
C LYS A 642 -27.23 21.10 1.65
N LEU A 643 -27.04 19.99 2.36
CA LEU A 643 -27.55 19.56 3.67
C LEU A 643 -26.54 18.64 4.39
#